data_AF-A0A8E2DMR0-F1
#
_entry.id   AF-A0A8E2DMR0-F1
#
_cell.length_a   1.000
_cell.length_b   1.000
_cell.length_c   1.000
_cell.angle_alpha   90.00
_cell.angle_beta   90.00
_cell.angle_gamma   90.00
#
_symmetry.space_group_name_H-M   'P 1'
#
loop_
_entity.id
_entity.type
_entity.pdbx_description
1 polymer ?
#
loop_
_entity_poly.entity_id
_entity_poly.type
_entity_poly.pdbx_seq_one_letter_code
_entity_poly.pdbx_strand_id
1 'polypeptide(L)'
;MSSDIRWSWRPRNSSDLHHLDVPLAVQQFIDNQLYLVSSETQESGSLNWEREDMRRMDEQIRKNRKARLCDEIPGLLSGMQWGSLQAETCLPVYIVRASISRDHVVSSAYGTNLAICNVIWQCRDGSMGLTFYNNHQTLQTTLARFGDGVDTPAEQNTTGKRCKQTTNMSHATQFLFELAEKNARVDNVGSREVASAHTSAGISIRSGHYVGLVLWKKPQDRHADLLQLQLYDLSPLSMTTSQKPQVEMPAGSPGKPVAEETTAQRQLPEINLTQRPLQDRTKDRILSRYKRRFGLHLSTKLINEEDATEPKHEHSLVNPDEFVFTVLGLPGSLSLEYIFSGVHGLVPSPHSWHVPGLTSIPGSPPTFTFYVPTPETTGAGAARPKFYCCDRLIAYGPPVCHLGINYRGRLEFAAEGVIAHTTPLYEKYKVSLAVAVDRAFRTIPDLAQELAWDILSDAGDDDSTIGRVLVPTDTEGKDAYRAAFEAAWRKRDPSLSTEDRLYPYVDEKEGQLIHDLGMVSVRVLPHVRRILQRSGAFPDTKELARSALLQAPASSRAQDISGYDRMKRGLAALLPGVTEDNISMRRFDHRYPEIVWDESTQTVVMREPDPCQEHRDGSGCMCWIGPYLHLAAEDYCNVHPDAASGRLTLPSMFRAFMECMSGVVGMHEVSGEGGQAHLRDNIAHSYPKATVEDESDNELGYVTPEPRATQVVELASQAYMTPVTTSPSVDGQTNGTTPSTATSLKEPRLSPLVEHPPPSASQQPSSELANRAVMASAAVDVSGQQNGEEERISLVQGNPHRLAIGDLLMYCGDLIQSRITKDLEVTSGQILSLTEERNRLEESLAEHLRAEEGLKSALRMQEEAATTRQSKLKDMERILHAKEAQIARLQEMLRLQNERMKKLETAVDRLEGRRREKKRKAIAALSALLAESDEEHNTEDEIDQLEEERPPRKLAKIADGASPRLNGSPTVTTPKRRATRDVFTPVQQSGSPRNRVSSTPTGRNEPRSAISPA
;
A
#
# COMPACT_ATOMS: atom_id res chain seq x y z
N MET A 1 -12.96 -44.64 26.32
CA MET A 1 -13.34 -43.39 27.05
C MET A 1 -13.92 -42.39 26.06
N SER A 2 -14.50 -41.27 26.52
CA SER A 2 -14.66 -40.10 25.64
C SER A 2 -13.30 -39.41 25.55
N SER A 3 -12.75 -39.24 24.36
CA SER A 3 -11.49 -38.53 24.15
C SER A 3 -11.76 -37.02 24.09
N ASP A 4 -11.92 -36.40 25.25
CA ASP A 4 -11.88 -34.95 25.40
C ASP A 4 -10.56 -34.44 24.80
N ILE A 5 -10.62 -33.73 23.68
CA ILE A 5 -9.40 -33.21 23.02
C ILE A 5 -8.94 -32.01 23.84
N ARG A 6 -7.73 -32.09 24.38
CA ARG A 6 -7.12 -31.05 25.21
C ARG A 6 -5.85 -30.57 24.53
N TRP A 7 -5.87 -29.34 24.04
CA TRP A 7 -4.70 -28.68 23.48
C TRP A 7 -4.28 -27.57 24.45
N SER A 8 -3.02 -27.57 24.90
CA SER A 8 -2.46 -26.46 25.68
C SER A 8 -1.43 -25.74 24.83
N TRP A 9 -1.52 -24.41 24.72
CA TRP A 9 -0.54 -23.57 24.03
C TRP A 9 -0.22 -22.34 24.86
N ARG A 10 1.07 -21.95 24.84
CA ARG A 10 1.65 -20.67 25.34
C ARG A 10 1.39 -20.28 26.82
N PRO A 11 2.30 -19.53 27.45
CA PRO A 11 2.05 -18.91 28.74
C PRO A 11 1.18 -17.65 28.59
N ARG A 12 0.45 -17.31 29.65
CA ARG A 12 -0.23 -16.02 29.82
C ARG A 12 0.74 -14.83 29.64
N ASN A 13 0.26 -13.74 29.03
CA ASN A 13 1.03 -12.53 28.72
C ASN A 13 2.30 -12.84 27.88
N SER A 14 2.19 -13.68 26.86
CA SER A 14 3.32 -14.01 25.98
C SER A 14 3.82 -12.77 25.22
N SER A 15 5.15 -12.59 25.16
CA SER A 15 5.83 -11.53 24.41
C SER A 15 5.34 -11.37 22.99
N ASP A 16 5.01 -12.50 22.36
CA ASP A 16 4.60 -12.62 20.97
C ASP A 16 3.25 -11.93 20.72
N LEU A 17 2.48 -11.61 21.76
CA LEU A 17 1.21 -10.88 21.67
C LEU A 17 1.38 -9.35 21.67
N HIS A 18 2.57 -8.80 21.94
CA HIS A 18 2.76 -7.34 22.04
C HIS A 18 2.55 -6.57 20.73
N HIS A 19 2.55 -7.27 19.58
CA HIS A 19 2.26 -6.69 18.26
C HIS A 19 0.81 -6.92 17.80
N LEU A 20 -0.02 -7.60 18.60
CA LEU A 20 -1.43 -7.82 18.32
C LEU A 20 -2.30 -6.73 18.95
N ASP A 21 -3.33 -6.35 18.21
CA ASP A 21 -4.44 -5.54 18.69
C ASP A 21 -5.78 -6.17 18.25
N VAL A 22 -6.91 -5.50 18.51
CA VAL A 22 -8.24 -6.04 18.15
C VAL A 22 -8.40 -6.20 16.63
N PRO A 23 -8.18 -5.19 15.78
CA PRO A 23 -8.27 -5.36 14.33
C PRO A 23 -7.34 -6.43 13.76
N LEU A 24 -6.08 -6.57 14.22
CA LEU A 24 -5.20 -7.65 13.74
C LEU A 24 -5.66 -9.04 14.22
N ALA A 25 -6.15 -9.16 15.45
CA ALA A 25 -6.70 -10.42 15.95
C ALA A 25 -7.99 -10.82 15.20
N VAL A 26 -8.88 -9.86 14.92
CA VAL A 26 -10.12 -10.05 14.16
C VAL A 26 -9.83 -10.39 12.70
N GLN A 27 -8.88 -9.68 12.08
CA GLN A 27 -8.37 -9.96 10.73
C GLN A 27 -7.99 -11.43 10.59
N GLN A 28 -7.26 -12.01 11.56
CA GLN A 28 -6.84 -13.42 11.48
C GLN A 28 -8.00 -14.43 11.33
N PHE A 29 -9.19 -14.15 11.87
CA PHE A 29 -10.38 -15.00 11.66
C PHE A 29 -11.03 -14.78 10.29
N ILE A 30 -11.01 -13.55 9.77
CA ILE A 30 -11.48 -13.24 8.41
C ILE A 30 -10.50 -13.78 7.35
N ASP A 31 -9.20 -13.80 7.63
CA ASP A 31 -8.17 -14.49 6.84
C ASP A 31 -8.42 -16.00 6.81
N ASN A 32 -8.85 -16.60 7.92
CA ASN A 32 -9.21 -18.01 8.01
C ASN A 32 -10.44 -18.37 7.14
N GLN A 33 -11.44 -17.48 7.12
CA GLN A 33 -12.65 -17.59 6.29
C GLN A 33 -12.35 -17.39 4.80
N LEU A 34 -11.53 -16.39 4.45
CA LEU A 34 -11.15 -16.13 3.06
C LEU A 34 -10.12 -17.12 2.51
N TYR A 35 -9.29 -17.75 3.36
CA TYR A 35 -8.56 -18.96 2.99
C TYR A 35 -9.55 -20.05 2.57
N LEU A 36 -10.57 -20.32 3.39
CA LEU A 36 -11.57 -21.37 3.12
C LEU A 36 -12.27 -21.13 1.77
N VAL A 37 -12.71 -19.89 1.52
CA VAL A 37 -13.28 -19.48 0.22
C VAL A 37 -12.33 -19.80 -0.93
N SER A 38 -11.05 -19.42 -0.86
CA SER A 38 -10.09 -19.75 -1.93
C SER A 38 -9.81 -21.24 -2.07
N SER A 39 -9.80 -22.04 -0.99
CA SER A 39 -9.63 -23.50 -1.11
C SER A 39 -10.85 -24.19 -1.73
N GLU A 40 -12.04 -23.66 -1.49
CA GLU A 40 -13.31 -24.24 -1.95
C GLU A 40 -13.70 -23.79 -3.37
N THR A 41 -13.38 -22.55 -3.76
CA THR A 41 -13.63 -21.99 -5.11
C THR A 41 -12.46 -22.17 -6.09
N GLN A 42 -11.24 -22.35 -5.58
CA GLN A 42 -9.97 -22.24 -6.33
C GLN A 42 -9.67 -20.83 -6.90
N GLU A 43 -10.51 -19.84 -6.62
CA GLU A 43 -10.32 -18.46 -7.07
C GLU A 43 -9.62 -17.57 -6.02
N SER A 44 -9.17 -16.39 -6.45
CA SER A 44 -8.64 -15.37 -5.53
C SER A 44 -9.80 -14.72 -4.78
N GLY A 45 -10.02 -15.13 -3.53
CA GLY A 45 -11.24 -14.88 -2.78
C GLY A 45 -11.54 -13.40 -2.49
N SER A 46 -12.19 -12.72 -3.43
CA SER A 46 -12.94 -11.50 -3.18
C SER A 46 -14.36 -11.91 -2.78
N LEU A 47 -14.77 -11.60 -1.55
CA LEU A 47 -16.15 -11.82 -1.12
C LEU A 47 -17.00 -10.58 -1.34
N ASN A 48 -18.18 -10.80 -1.93
CA ASN A 48 -19.28 -9.84 -1.92
C ASN A 48 -19.92 -9.83 -0.53
N TRP A 49 -19.33 -9.05 0.38
CA TRP A 49 -19.84 -8.89 1.74
C TRP A 49 -21.17 -8.13 1.76
N GLU A 50 -22.23 -8.77 2.23
CA GLU A 50 -23.46 -8.14 2.72
C GLU A 50 -23.21 -7.55 4.12
N ARG A 51 -23.82 -6.40 4.43
CA ARG A 51 -23.59 -5.66 5.68
C ARG A 51 -24.90 -5.09 6.21
N GLU A 52 -25.16 -5.27 7.51
CA GLU A 52 -26.31 -4.68 8.21
C GLU A 52 -25.81 -3.87 9.42
N ASP A 53 -25.83 -2.53 9.33
CA ASP A 53 -25.55 -1.66 10.48
C ASP A 53 -26.83 -1.45 11.28
N MET A 54 -26.82 -1.95 12.52
CA MET A 54 -27.96 -1.96 13.41
C MET A 54 -27.77 -1.01 14.60
N ARG A 55 -26.67 -0.25 14.66
CA ARG A 55 -26.34 0.70 15.75
C ARG A 55 -27.38 1.80 15.92
N ARG A 56 -28.10 2.15 14.84
CA ARG A 56 -29.15 3.19 14.82
C ARG A 56 -30.58 2.60 14.83
N MET A 57 -30.73 1.29 14.97
CA MET A 57 -32.03 0.60 14.94
C MET A 57 -32.59 0.38 16.34
N ASP A 58 -33.91 0.41 16.48
CA ASP A 58 -34.58 0.19 17.77
C ASP A 58 -34.34 -1.24 18.32
N GLU A 59 -34.58 -1.41 19.62
CA GLU A 59 -34.33 -2.67 20.31
C GLU A 59 -35.19 -3.83 19.76
N GLN A 60 -36.41 -3.55 19.30
CA GLN A 60 -37.32 -4.57 18.79
C GLN A 60 -36.93 -5.05 17.38
N ILE A 61 -36.47 -4.15 16.50
CA ILE A 61 -35.84 -4.52 15.23
C ILE A 61 -34.62 -5.41 15.49
N ARG A 62 -33.78 -5.05 16.47
CA ARG A 62 -32.60 -5.86 16.84
C ARG A 62 -32.98 -7.24 17.40
N LYS A 63 -34.03 -7.35 18.23
CA LYS A 63 -34.60 -8.64 18.69
C LYS A 63 -35.20 -9.46 17.54
N ASN A 64 -35.98 -8.84 16.66
CA ASN A 64 -36.60 -9.50 15.51
C ASN A 64 -35.53 -10.03 14.53
N ARG A 65 -34.45 -9.28 14.29
CA ARG A 65 -33.35 -9.73 13.43
C ARG A 65 -32.49 -10.81 14.10
N LYS A 66 -32.32 -10.76 15.42
CA LYS A 66 -31.72 -11.84 16.21
C LYS A 66 -32.50 -13.16 16.09
N ALA A 67 -33.84 -13.13 16.15
CA ALA A 67 -34.65 -14.31 15.91
C ALA A 67 -34.42 -14.88 14.50
N ARG A 68 -34.49 -14.04 13.45
CA ARG A 68 -34.18 -14.46 12.07
C ARG A 68 -32.75 -15.01 11.90
N LEU A 69 -31.76 -14.48 12.62
CA LEU A 69 -30.40 -15.04 12.65
C LEU A 69 -30.38 -16.49 13.18
N CYS A 70 -31.21 -16.82 14.17
CA CYS A 70 -31.40 -18.18 14.65
C CYS A 70 -32.15 -19.06 13.64
N ASP A 71 -33.18 -18.54 12.98
CA ASP A 71 -33.97 -19.30 12.00
C ASP A 71 -33.15 -19.62 10.74
N GLU A 72 -32.36 -18.65 10.26
CA GLU A 72 -31.52 -18.76 9.06
C GLU A 72 -30.23 -19.57 9.32
N ILE A 73 -29.65 -19.45 10.51
CA ILE A 73 -28.39 -20.12 10.90
C ILE A 73 -28.50 -20.66 12.35
N PRO A 74 -29.23 -21.76 12.60
CA PRO A 74 -29.48 -22.26 13.96
C PRO A 74 -28.20 -22.57 14.74
N GLY A 75 -27.18 -23.08 14.05
CA GLY A 75 -25.86 -23.34 14.63
C GLY A 75 -25.10 -22.10 15.12
N LEU A 76 -25.48 -20.88 14.72
CA LEU A 76 -24.79 -19.63 15.08
C LEU A 76 -24.82 -19.38 16.60
N LEU A 77 -25.97 -19.57 17.25
CA LEU A 77 -26.16 -19.37 18.70
C LEU A 77 -26.20 -20.72 19.43
N SER A 78 -25.15 -21.52 19.29
CA SER A 78 -25.04 -22.85 19.92
C SER A 78 -23.63 -23.09 20.49
N GLY A 79 -23.53 -23.96 21.50
CA GLY A 79 -22.30 -24.19 22.26
C GLY A 79 -22.31 -23.52 23.65
N MET A 80 -21.13 -23.27 24.24
CA MET A 80 -21.04 -22.89 25.66
C MET A 80 -21.59 -21.49 25.98
N GLN A 81 -21.37 -20.50 25.11
CA GLN A 81 -21.85 -19.13 25.32
C GLN A 81 -23.30 -18.93 24.85
N TRP A 82 -24.02 -19.99 24.45
CA TRP A 82 -25.32 -19.86 23.80
C TRP A 82 -26.37 -19.20 24.69
N GLY A 83 -26.41 -19.48 26.00
CA GLY A 83 -27.40 -18.89 26.91
C GLY A 83 -27.19 -17.39 27.07
N SER A 84 -25.94 -16.96 27.18
CA SER A 84 -25.53 -15.55 27.20
C SER A 84 -25.87 -14.84 25.88
N LEU A 85 -25.69 -15.52 24.74
CA LEU A 85 -26.10 -15.02 23.43
C LEU A 85 -27.61 -15.07 23.19
N GLN A 86 -28.36 -15.99 23.79
CA GLN A 86 -29.81 -16.11 23.62
C GLN A 86 -30.55 -15.01 24.41
N ALA A 87 -30.08 -14.72 25.63
CA ALA A 87 -30.68 -13.73 26.52
C ALA A 87 -30.93 -12.39 25.81
N GLU A 88 -32.08 -11.75 26.09
CA GLU A 88 -32.44 -10.44 25.51
C GLU A 88 -31.43 -9.32 25.84
N THR A 89 -30.56 -9.55 26.81
CA THR A 89 -29.47 -8.65 27.20
C THR A 89 -28.43 -8.46 26.12
N CYS A 90 -28.18 -9.44 25.23
CA CYS A 90 -27.19 -9.33 24.15
C CYS A 90 -27.88 -9.29 22.78
N LEU A 91 -27.67 -8.20 22.04
CA LEU A 91 -28.35 -7.93 20.76
C LEU A 91 -27.34 -7.62 19.65
N PRO A 92 -27.61 -7.99 18.39
CA PRO A 92 -26.74 -7.68 17.27
C PRO A 92 -26.74 -6.18 16.99
N VAL A 93 -25.54 -5.60 16.79
CA VAL A 93 -25.33 -4.21 16.39
C VAL A 93 -24.69 -4.08 15.01
N TYR A 94 -24.00 -5.12 14.53
CA TYR A 94 -23.52 -5.20 13.15
C TYR A 94 -23.47 -6.65 12.69
N ILE A 95 -23.87 -6.90 11.45
CA ILE A 95 -23.81 -8.22 10.81
C ILE A 95 -23.04 -8.07 9.49
N VAL A 96 -22.07 -8.94 9.25
CA VAL A 96 -21.43 -9.13 7.94
C VAL A 96 -21.70 -10.55 7.46
N ARG A 97 -22.08 -10.69 6.21
CA ARG A 97 -22.44 -11.98 5.60
C ARG A 97 -21.82 -12.14 4.23
N ALA A 98 -21.61 -13.38 3.82
CA ALA A 98 -21.36 -13.74 2.43
C ALA A 98 -21.86 -15.17 2.18
N SER A 99 -22.34 -15.42 0.96
CA SER A 99 -22.74 -16.75 0.51
C SER A 99 -22.24 -17.00 -0.90
N ILE A 100 -21.72 -18.20 -1.14
CA ILE A 100 -21.27 -18.67 -2.46
C ILE A 100 -22.16 -19.86 -2.84
N SER A 101 -22.85 -19.78 -3.97
CA SER A 101 -23.69 -20.89 -4.47
C SER A 101 -22.85 -22.14 -4.69
N ARG A 102 -23.41 -23.32 -4.42
CA ARG A 102 -22.72 -24.61 -4.58
C ARG A 102 -22.12 -24.80 -5.97
N ASP A 103 -22.67 -24.16 -7.00
CA ASP A 103 -22.20 -24.22 -8.39
C ASP A 103 -20.81 -23.60 -8.60
N HIS A 104 -20.45 -22.59 -7.80
CA HIS A 104 -19.14 -21.93 -7.84
C HIS A 104 -18.11 -22.58 -6.91
N VAL A 105 -18.47 -23.71 -6.28
CA VAL A 105 -17.64 -24.40 -5.30
C VAL A 105 -17.06 -25.66 -5.93
N VAL A 106 -15.78 -25.61 -6.28
CA VAL A 106 -15.09 -26.61 -7.09
C VAL A 106 -14.61 -27.81 -6.25
N SER A 107 -14.10 -27.56 -5.04
CA SER A 107 -13.36 -28.57 -4.24
C SER A 107 -14.22 -29.33 -3.21
N SER A 108 -15.42 -28.84 -2.91
CA SER A 108 -16.15 -29.18 -1.70
C SER A 108 -16.72 -30.60 -1.66
N ALA A 109 -16.43 -31.30 -0.56
CA ALA A 109 -17.08 -32.56 -0.18
C ALA A 109 -18.53 -32.37 0.36
N TYR A 110 -18.99 -31.12 0.50
CA TYR A 110 -20.27 -30.79 1.10
C TYR A 110 -21.34 -30.48 0.04
N GLY A 111 -22.61 -30.77 0.34
CA GLY A 111 -23.75 -30.59 -0.56
C GLY A 111 -24.46 -29.23 -0.46
N THR A 112 -23.82 -28.23 0.17
CA THR A 112 -24.44 -26.97 0.60
C THR A 112 -23.70 -25.76 0.01
N ASN A 113 -24.37 -24.60 -0.04
CA ASN A 113 -23.70 -23.33 -0.30
C ASN A 113 -22.67 -23.04 0.80
N LEU A 114 -21.53 -22.45 0.44
CA LEU A 114 -20.56 -21.95 1.42
C LEU A 114 -21.08 -20.63 1.98
N ALA A 115 -21.39 -20.61 3.27
CA ALA A 115 -21.98 -19.47 3.98
C ALA A 115 -21.06 -19.00 5.11
N ILE A 116 -20.86 -17.69 5.19
CA ILE A 116 -20.07 -17.00 6.23
C ILE A 116 -20.96 -15.95 6.88
N CYS A 117 -20.95 -15.89 8.21
CA CYS A 117 -21.67 -14.87 8.97
C CYS A 117 -20.86 -14.44 10.20
N ASN A 118 -20.54 -13.14 10.26
CA ASN A 118 -19.82 -12.52 11.36
C ASN A 118 -20.76 -11.51 12.04
N VAL A 119 -20.94 -11.62 13.36
CA VAL A 119 -21.88 -10.79 14.12
C VAL A 119 -21.17 -10.12 15.28
N ILE A 120 -21.39 -8.82 15.43
CA ILE A 120 -21.02 -8.06 16.60
C ILE A 120 -22.24 -7.87 17.49
N TRP A 121 -22.10 -8.28 18.75
CA TRP A 121 -23.11 -8.21 19.78
C TRP A 121 -22.80 -7.06 20.74
N GLN A 122 -23.83 -6.34 21.15
CA GLN A 122 -23.79 -5.41 22.28
C GLN A 122 -24.61 -6.01 23.41
N CYS A 123 -24.01 -6.18 24.59
CA CYS A 123 -24.66 -6.70 25.78
C CYS A 123 -25.09 -5.56 26.73
N ARG A 124 -26.09 -5.81 27.57
CA ARG A 124 -26.75 -4.83 28.45
C ARG A 124 -25.85 -4.29 29.57
N ASP A 125 -24.79 -5.03 29.91
CA ASP A 125 -23.69 -4.58 30.77
C ASP A 125 -22.74 -3.58 30.05
N GLY A 126 -23.01 -3.28 28.78
CA GLY A 126 -22.17 -2.45 27.92
C GLY A 126 -21.06 -3.22 27.21
N SER A 127 -20.81 -4.48 27.57
CA SER A 127 -19.75 -5.28 26.95
C SER A 127 -20.09 -5.67 25.51
N MET A 128 -19.04 -5.93 24.73
CA MET A 128 -19.15 -6.34 23.33
C MET A 128 -18.84 -7.83 23.17
N GLY A 129 -19.48 -8.44 22.19
CA GLY A 129 -19.25 -9.82 21.77
C GLY A 129 -18.97 -9.92 20.28
N LEU A 130 -18.18 -10.91 19.88
CA LEU A 130 -17.87 -11.21 18.48
C LEU A 130 -18.17 -12.69 18.22
N THR A 131 -18.97 -12.98 17.19
CA THR A 131 -19.18 -14.34 16.69
C THR A 131 -18.77 -14.42 15.23
N PHE A 132 -17.96 -15.41 14.90
CA PHE A 132 -17.59 -15.78 13.53
C PHE A 132 -18.17 -17.16 13.24
N TYR A 133 -18.98 -17.28 12.19
CA TYR A 133 -19.54 -18.53 11.68
C TYR A 133 -19.09 -18.76 10.24
N ASN A 134 -18.76 -20.01 9.92
CA ASN A 134 -18.76 -20.52 8.56
C ASN A 134 -19.12 -22.01 8.55
N ASN A 135 -19.65 -22.52 7.43
CA ASN A 135 -19.75 -23.96 7.21
C ASN A 135 -18.51 -24.48 6.43
N HIS A 136 -18.58 -25.71 5.89
CA HIS A 136 -17.52 -26.39 5.12
C HIS A 136 -16.18 -26.63 5.86
N GLN A 137 -16.12 -26.50 7.19
CA GLN A 137 -14.87 -26.59 7.96
C GLN A 137 -14.87 -27.77 8.95
N THR A 138 -14.00 -28.76 8.70
CA THR A 138 -13.82 -29.93 9.57
C THR A 138 -13.14 -29.60 10.90
N LEU A 139 -13.30 -30.50 11.89
CA LEU A 139 -12.51 -30.46 13.12
C LEU A 139 -11.00 -30.55 12.86
N GLN A 140 -10.57 -31.34 11.87
CA GLN A 140 -9.16 -31.55 11.56
C GLN A 140 -8.51 -30.27 10.99
N THR A 141 -9.17 -29.62 10.03
CA THR A 141 -8.70 -28.31 9.51
C THR A 141 -8.73 -27.25 10.60
N THR A 142 -9.77 -27.22 11.43
CA THR A 142 -9.86 -26.33 12.60
C THR A 142 -8.67 -26.51 13.56
N LEU A 143 -8.37 -27.75 13.97
CA LEU A 143 -7.27 -28.04 14.89
C LEU A 143 -5.89 -27.76 14.27
N ALA A 144 -5.69 -28.04 12.98
CA ALA A 144 -4.44 -27.71 12.29
C ALA A 144 -4.16 -26.19 12.35
N ARG A 145 -5.18 -25.36 12.17
CA ARG A 145 -5.10 -23.88 12.25
C ARG A 145 -4.85 -23.35 13.68
N PHE A 146 -5.01 -24.18 14.72
CA PHE A 146 -4.62 -23.88 16.10
C PHE A 146 -3.22 -24.40 16.49
N GLY A 147 -2.54 -25.15 15.59
CA GLY A 147 -1.25 -25.75 15.89
C GLY A 147 -0.08 -24.76 15.81
N ASP A 148 0.53 -24.43 16.95
CA ASP A 148 1.84 -23.80 16.97
C ASP A 148 2.92 -24.76 16.45
N GLY A 149 3.51 -24.45 15.29
CA GLY A 149 4.86 -24.93 14.93
C GLY A 149 5.01 -26.37 14.42
N VAL A 150 3.93 -27.02 13.98
CA VAL A 150 4.09 -28.07 12.94
C VAL A 150 4.10 -27.35 11.60
N ASP A 151 5.05 -27.68 10.72
CA ASP A 151 5.01 -27.26 9.33
C ASP A 151 3.76 -27.83 8.65
N THR A 152 2.64 -27.08 8.67
CA THR A 152 1.63 -27.18 7.61
C THR A 152 2.40 -27.00 6.30
N PRO A 153 2.52 -28.06 5.47
CA PRO A 153 3.55 -28.12 4.44
C PRO A 153 3.38 -26.92 3.51
N ALA A 154 4.36 -26.01 3.54
CA ALA A 154 4.24 -24.68 2.95
C ALA A 154 3.70 -24.82 1.52
N GLU A 155 2.46 -24.37 1.27
CA GLU A 155 1.69 -24.85 0.13
C GLU A 155 2.30 -24.38 -1.19
N GLN A 156 3.08 -25.27 -1.80
CA GLN A 156 3.85 -24.96 -2.98
C GLN A 156 2.93 -24.91 -4.22
N ASN A 157 3.05 -23.80 -4.95
CA ASN A 157 2.70 -23.60 -6.37
C ASN A 157 1.29 -23.10 -6.72
N THR A 158 0.33 -22.98 -5.80
CA THR A 158 -0.95 -22.29 -6.08
C THR A 158 -0.83 -20.76 -6.01
N THR A 159 -0.32 -20.21 -7.12
CA THR A 159 -0.60 -18.83 -7.63
C THR A 159 -0.31 -17.61 -6.75
N GLY A 160 0.55 -17.72 -5.74
CA GLY A 160 1.25 -16.56 -5.17
C GLY A 160 1.82 -16.80 -3.78
N LYS A 161 3.00 -16.23 -3.48
CA LYS A 161 3.54 -16.18 -2.11
C LYS A 161 2.60 -15.31 -1.25
N ARG A 162 1.62 -15.92 -0.58
CA ARG A 162 0.84 -15.23 0.47
C ARG A 162 1.80 -14.72 1.54
N CYS A 163 1.48 -13.57 2.15
CA CYS A 163 2.24 -13.04 3.28
C CYS A 163 2.34 -14.12 4.37
N LYS A 164 3.55 -14.40 4.87
CA LYS A 164 3.71 -15.21 6.08
C LYS A 164 3.26 -14.36 7.26
N GLN A 165 1.99 -14.49 7.64
CA GLN A 165 1.45 -13.83 8.83
C GLN A 165 2.21 -14.33 10.05
N THR A 166 2.81 -13.41 10.81
CA THR A 166 3.45 -13.67 12.10
C THR A 166 2.42 -14.11 13.14
N THR A 167 1.20 -13.59 13.00
CA THR A 167 0.01 -13.91 13.78
C THR A 167 -0.59 -15.22 13.31
N ASN A 168 -0.80 -16.17 14.23
CA ASN A 168 -1.62 -17.35 13.97
C ASN A 168 -2.95 -17.26 14.76
N MET A 169 -3.92 -18.12 14.43
CA MET A 169 -5.24 -18.10 15.08
C MET A 169 -5.16 -18.43 16.59
N SER A 170 -4.12 -19.13 17.04
CA SER A 170 -3.88 -19.40 18.47
C SER A 170 -3.45 -18.15 19.24
N HIS A 171 -2.64 -17.27 18.62
CA HIS A 171 -2.27 -15.95 19.17
C HIS A 171 -3.48 -15.03 19.25
N ALA A 172 -4.23 -14.90 18.14
CA ALA A 172 -5.43 -14.06 18.07
C ALA A 172 -6.48 -14.50 19.11
N THR A 173 -6.63 -15.81 19.30
CA THR A 173 -7.48 -16.38 20.37
C THR A 173 -6.97 -16.06 21.77
N GLN A 174 -5.66 -16.16 22.01
CA GLN A 174 -5.08 -15.82 23.32
C GLN A 174 -5.24 -14.33 23.63
N PHE A 175 -4.95 -13.45 22.67
CA PHE A 175 -5.09 -12.00 22.82
C PHE A 175 -6.53 -11.60 23.16
N LEU A 176 -7.53 -12.10 22.40
CA LEU A 176 -8.94 -11.78 22.66
C LEU A 176 -9.43 -12.37 23.99
N PHE A 177 -8.88 -13.51 24.45
CA PHE A 177 -9.20 -14.07 25.77
C PHE A 177 -8.58 -13.26 26.91
N GLU A 178 -7.32 -12.84 26.79
CA GLU A 178 -6.65 -11.97 27.77
C GLU A 178 -7.34 -10.60 27.87
N LEU A 179 -7.80 -10.04 26.74
CA LEU A 179 -8.56 -8.79 26.69
C LEU A 179 -9.95 -8.92 27.34
N ALA A 180 -10.70 -10.00 27.04
CA ALA A 180 -12.01 -10.25 27.64
C ALA A 180 -11.93 -10.49 29.16
N GLU A 181 -10.94 -11.28 29.62
CA GLU A 181 -10.66 -11.41 31.05
C GLU A 181 -10.27 -10.08 31.71
N LYS A 182 -9.47 -9.24 31.02
CA LYS A 182 -9.05 -7.95 31.56
C LYS A 182 -10.25 -7.03 31.77
N ASN A 183 -11.17 -6.95 30.80
CA ASN A 183 -12.37 -6.12 30.94
C ASN A 183 -13.25 -6.61 32.09
N ALA A 184 -13.61 -7.90 32.10
CA ALA A 184 -14.46 -8.48 33.13
C ALA A 184 -13.91 -8.31 34.56
N ARG A 185 -12.59 -8.18 34.74
CA ARG A 185 -11.98 -7.87 36.04
C ARG A 185 -12.12 -6.41 36.46
N VAL A 186 -12.21 -5.45 35.53
CA VAL A 186 -12.42 -4.03 35.84
C VAL A 186 -13.83 -3.81 36.38
N ASP A 187 -14.85 -4.35 35.70
CA ASP A 187 -16.26 -4.14 36.05
C ASP A 187 -16.59 -4.68 37.46
N ASN A 188 -16.00 -5.83 37.82
CA ASN A 188 -16.14 -6.46 39.14
C ASN A 188 -15.55 -5.67 40.31
N VAL A 189 -14.71 -4.65 40.08
CA VAL A 189 -14.10 -3.84 41.16
C VAL A 189 -15.01 -2.67 41.57
N GLY A 190 -15.87 -2.17 40.68
CA GLY A 190 -16.73 -1.01 40.96
C GLY A 190 -18.08 -1.33 41.60
N SER A 191 -18.71 -2.44 41.22
CA SER A 191 -20.16 -2.65 41.41
C SER A 191 -20.50 -3.82 42.34
N ARG A 192 -20.34 -3.63 43.65
CA ARG A 192 -20.45 -4.72 44.64
C ARG A 192 -21.87 -5.12 45.07
N GLU A 193 -22.91 -4.37 44.70
CA GLU A 193 -24.25 -4.48 45.34
C GLU A 193 -25.36 -5.15 44.52
N VAL A 194 -25.18 -5.45 43.22
CA VAL A 194 -26.21 -6.15 42.43
C VAL A 194 -25.62 -7.35 41.68
N ALA A 195 -25.87 -8.54 42.21
CA ALA A 195 -25.56 -9.82 41.56
C ALA A 195 -26.59 -10.17 40.45
N SER A 196 -26.85 -9.23 39.55
CA SER A 196 -27.53 -9.51 38.27
C SER A 196 -26.70 -10.52 37.47
N ALA A 197 -27.34 -11.31 36.60
CA ALA A 197 -26.64 -12.29 35.78
C ALA A 197 -25.62 -11.60 34.84
N HIS A 198 -24.35 -11.57 35.25
CA HIS A 198 -23.25 -11.02 34.47
C HIS A 198 -23.01 -11.92 33.25
N THR A 199 -22.81 -11.32 32.08
CA THR A 199 -22.46 -12.05 30.86
C THR A 199 -21.16 -12.81 31.08
N SER A 200 -21.15 -14.11 30.80
CA SER A 200 -19.99 -14.98 31.04
C SER A 200 -18.85 -14.66 30.07
N ALA A 201 -17.98 -13.71 30.42
CA ALA A 201 -16.82 -13.33 29.60
C ALA A 201 -15.89 -14.52 29.31
N GLY A 202 -15.33 -14.55 28.10
CA GLY A 202 -14.45 -15.63 27.63
C GLY A 202 -14.80 -16.16 26.24
N ILE A 203 -14.10 -17.20 25.81
CA ILE A 203 -14.17 -17.73 24.44
C ILE A 203 -14.74 -19.16 24.41
N SER A 204 -15.72 -19.38 23.54
CA SER A 204 -16.20 -20.71 23.17
C SER A 204 -16.01 -20.98 21.68
N ILE A 205 -15.67 -22.22 21.37
CA ILE A 205 -15.39 -22.69 20.01
C ILE A 205 -16.30 -23.88 19.71
N ARG A 206 -16.81 -24.00 18.49
CA ARG A 206 -17.56 -25.17 18.03
C ARG A 206 -17.05 -25.59 16.65
N SER A 207 -16.91 -26.89 16.43
CA SER A 207 -16.66 -27.47 15.11
C SER A 207 -17.50 -28.73 14.98
N GLY A 208 -18.50 -28.68 14.10
CA GLY A 208 -19.58 -29.64 14.05
C GLY A 208 -20.24 -29.82 15.42
N HIS A 209 -20.29 -31.07 15.87
CA HIS A 209 -20.80 -31.44 17.20
C HIS A 209 -19.75 -31.39 18.34
N TYR A 210 -18.52 -30.92 18.07
CA TYR A 210 -17.50 -30.71 19.10
C TYR A 210 -17.65 -29.30 19.67
N VAL A 211 -17.87 -29.20 20.98
CA VAL A 211 -18.03 -27.92 21.69
C VAL A 211 -16.86 -27.69 22.63
N GLY A 212 -16.34 -26.47 22.63
CA GLY A 212 -15.06 -26.12 23.23
C GLY A 212 -15.08 -24.89 24.13
N LEU A 213 -14.20 -24.91 25.13
CA LEU A 213 -13.86 -23.78 25.99
C LEU A 213 -12.37 -23.47 25.92
N VAL A 214 -12.05 -22.18 25.88
CA VAL A 214 -10.71 -21.66 26.17
C VAL A 214 -10.65 -21.31 27.66
N LEU A 215 -9.63 -21.80 28.37
CA LEU A 215 -9.47 -21.61 29.82
C LEU A 215 -8.00 -21.64 30.25
N TRP A 216 -7.66 -20.87 31.29
CA TRP A 216 -6.34 -20.95 31.92
C TRP A 216 -6.20 -22.25 32.70
N LYS A 217 -5.08 -22.94 32.49
CA LYS A 217 -4.71 -24.14 33.23
C LYS A 217 -3.37 -23.94 33.92
N LYS A 218 -3.35 -24.19 35.23
CA LYS A 218 -2.09 -24.38 35.97
C LYS A 218 -1.48 -25.72 35.59
N PRO A 219 -0.31 -25.77 34.91
CA PRO A 219 0.43 -27.00 34.75
C PRO A 219 0.97 -27.45 36.12
N GLN A 220 1.13 -28.76 36.30
CA GLN A 220 1.51 -29.32 37.60
C GLN A 220 2.94 -28.95 38.02
N ASP A 221 3.81 -28.67 37.04
CA ASP A 221 5.26 -28.47 37.21
C ASP A 221 5.79 -27.12 36.65
N ARG A 222 4.95 -26.11 36.40
CA ARG A 222 5.43 -24.77 35.93
C ARG A 222 4.74 -23.60 36.64
N HIS A 223 5.47 -22.49 36.76
CA HIS A 223 5.03 -21.27 37.46
C HIS A 223 4.05 -20.37 36.70
N ALA A 224 3.76 -20.65 35.42
CA ALA A 224 2.90 -19.82 34.58
C ALA A 224 1.64 -20.59 34.14
N ASP A 225 0.49 -19.91 34.18
CA ASP A 225 -0.76 -20.39 33.60
C ASP A 225 -0.57 -20.58 32.09
N LEU A 226 -0.95 -21.75 31.57
CA LEU A 226 -0.97 -22.04 30.13
C LEU A 226 -2.39 -21.91 29.60
N LEU A 227 -2.56 -21.43 28.36
CA LEU A 227 -3.87 -21.43 27.74
C LEU A 227 -4.23 -22.87 27.34
N GLN A 228 -5.45 -23.32 27.63
CA GLN A 228 -5.95 -24.63 27.23
C GLN A 228 -7.28 -24.50 26.49
N LEU A 229 -7.34 -25.08 25.29
CA LEU A 229 -8.59 -25.43 24.62
C LEU A 229 -9.00 -26.85 25.06
N GLN A 230 -10.19 -27.00 25.63
CA GLN A 230 -10.81 -28.31 25.87
C GLN A 230 -12.05 -28.47 24.99
N LEU A 231 -12.03 -29.44 24.07
CA LEU A 231 -13.16 -29.81 23.23
C LEU A 231 -13.83 -31.08 23.74
N TYR A 232 -15.15 -31.04 23.88
CA TYR A 232 -16.01 -32.16 24.19
C TYR A 232 -16.68 -32.68 22.92
N ASP A 233 -16.48 -33.96 22.59
CA ASP A 233 -17.32 -34.64 21.60
C ASP A 233 -18.76 -34.78 22.13
N LEU A 234 -19.71 -34.13 21.46
CA LEU A 234 -21.14 -34.24 21.69
C LEU A 234 -21.89 -34.75 20.45
N SER A 235 -21.23 -35.52 19.58
CA SER A 235 -21.85 -36.19 18.42
C SER A 235 -22.96 -37.15 18.86
N PRO A 236 -24.16 -37.14 18.25
CA PRO A 236 -25.29 -37.95 18.72
C PRO A 236 -24.95 -39.45 18.66
N LEU A 237 -25.20 -40.16 19.76
CA LEU A 237 -24.90 -41.59 19.92
C LEU A 237 -26.18 -42.42 19.90
N SER A 238 -26.05 -43.65 19.43
CA SER A 238 -27.07 -44.70 19.52
C SER A 238 -26.64 -45.77 20.52
N MET A 239 -27.60 -46.36 21.23
CA MET A 239 -27.37 -47.56 22.03
C MET A 239 -26.92 -48.73 21.14
N THR A 240 -27.46 -48.86 19.93
CA THR A 240 -27.14 -49.97 19.02
C THR A 240 -25.70 -49.89 18.51
N THR A 241 -25.23 -48.69 18.13
CA THR A 241 -23.84 -48.48 17.68
C THR A 241 -22.85 -48.73 18.81
N SER A 242 -23.23 -48.41 20.05
CA SER A 242 -22.39 -48.60 21.25
C SER A 242 -22.28 -50.06 21.71
N GLN A 243 -23.06 -50.98 21.13
CA GLN A 243 -23.10 -52.40 21.50
C GLN A 243 -22.39 -53.33 20.49
N LYS A 244 -21.95 -52.85 19.33
CA LYS A 244 -21.07 -53.66 18.47
C LYS A 244 -19.75 -53.93 19.19
N PRO A 245 -19.34 -55.20 19.40
CA PRO A 245 -17.99 -55.49 19.88
C PRO A 245 -16.95 -54.88 18.94
N GLN A 246 -15.82 -54.46 19.48
CA GLN A 246 -14.64 -54.27 18.64
C GLN A 246 -14.29 -55.63 18.04
N VAL A 247 -14.49 -55.80 16.74
CA VAL A 247 -14.07 -57.01 16.02
C VAL A 247 -12.55 -57.11 16.19
N GLU A 248 -12.11 -58.22 16.78
CA GLU A 248 -10.70 -58.45 17.04
C GLU A 248 -9.93 -58.44 15.71
N MET A 249 -8.98 -57.51 15.58
CA MET A 249 -8.04 -57.50 14.46
C MET A 249 -7.26 -58.82 14.49
N PRO A 250 -7.24 -59.62 13.40
CA PRO A 250 -6.65 -60.95 13.42
C PRO A 250 -5.15 -60.87 13.73
N ALA A 251 -4.73 -61.57 14.80
CA ALA A 251 -3.35 -61.57 15.26
C ALA A 251 -2.42 -62.19 14.20
N GLY A 252 -1.50 -61.38 13.65
CA GLY A 252 -0.92 -61.64 12.33
C GLY A 252 0.60 -61.45 12.18
N SER A 253 1.41 -61.58 13.24
CA SER A 253 2.87 -61.87 13.12
C SER A 253 3.53 -62.25 14.46
N PRO A 254 4.34 -63.33 14.52
CA PRO A 254 5.06 -63.72 15.74
C PRO A 254 6.44 -63.02 15.86
N GLY A 255 6.60 -62.15 16.85
CA GLY A 255 7.85 -61.43 17.15
C GLY A 255 8.41 -61.75 18.53
N LYS A 256 9.42 -62.65 18.57
CA LYS A 256 10.24 -63.13 19.71
C LYS A 256 10.12 -62.42 21.08
N PRO A 257 9.97 -63.17 22.19
CA PRO A 257 10.10 -62.62 23.54
C PRO A 257 11.56 -62.34 23.92
N VAL A 258 11.76 -61.37 24.82
CA VAL A 258 12.97 -61.18 25.64
C VAL A 258 12.49 -61.05 27.10
N ALA A 259 13.27 -61.57 28.04
CA ALA A 259 12.81 -61.82 29.40
C ALA A 259 12.82 -60.58 30.32
N GLU A 260 11.92 -60.64 31.30
CA GLU A 260 12.09 -60.24 32.72
C GLU A 260 12.96 -59.02 33.06
N GLU A 261 12.35 -58.03 33.74
CA GLU A 261 12.76 -57.80 35.13
C GLU A 261 11.56 -57.36 36.00
N THR A 262 11.68 -57.53 37.33
CA THR A 262 10.54 -57.60 38.26
C THR A 262 10.57 -56.48 39.29
N THR A 263 9.45 -55.77 39.55
CA THR A 263 9.18 -55.23 40.90
C THR A 263 7.72 -54.82 41.18
N ALA A 264 7.32 -55.01 42.44
CA ALA A 264 6.34 -54.20 43.18
C ALA A 264 4.87 -54.14 42.66
N GLN A 265 4.14 -55.26 42.72
CA GLN A 265 2.69 -55.19 42.92
C GLN A 265 2.39 -54.52 44.28
N ARG A 266 1.75 -53.35 44.27
CA ARG A 266 1.20 -52.72 45.48
C ARG A 266 -0.27 -53.08 45.62
N GLN A 267 -0.57 -54.14 46.38
CA GLN A 267 -1.94 -54.55 46.66
C GLN A 267 -2.71 -53.43 47.36
N LEU A 268 -3.77 -52.94 46.72
CA LEU A 268 -4.83 -52.15 47.33
C LEU A 268 -5.99 -53.08 47.72
N PRO A 269 -6.74 -52.80 48.79
CA PRO A 269 -7.86 -53.67 49.21
C PRO A 269 -8.95 -53.76 48.14
N GLU A 270 -9.52 -54.96 47.97
CA GLU A 270 -10.73 -55.16 47.16
C GLU A 270 -11.94 -54.50 47.83
N ILE A 271 -12.16 -53.23 47.54
CA ILE A 271 -13.42 -52.57 47.83
C ILE A 271 -14.47 -53.14 46.87
N ASN A 272 -15.51 -53.78 47.44
CA ASN A 272 -16.65 -54.34 46.71
C ASN A 272 -17.49 -53.26 46.00
N LEU A 273 -16.96 -52.74 44.90
CA LEU A 273 -17.66 -51.85 43.97
C LEU A 273 -18.72 -52.64 43.20
N THR A 274 -19.95 -52.59 43.71
CA THR A 274 -21.16 -53.11 43.05
C THR A 274 -21.13 -52.86 41.54
N GLN A 275 -21.07 -53.93 40.76
CA GLN A 275 -21.01 -53.86 39.31
C GLN A 275 -22.40 -53.50 38.75
N ARG A 276 -22.72 -52.20 38.69
CA ARG A 276 -23.79 -51.73 37.78
C ARG A 276 -23.50 -52.29 36.38
N PRO A 277 -24.49 -52.91 35.70
CA PRO A 277 -24.26 -53.50 34.40
C PRO A 277 -23.74 -52.47 33.40
N LEU A 278 -22.90 -52.91 32.46
CA LEU A 278 -22.24 -52.04 31.48
C LEU A 278 -23.23 -51.27 30.59
N GLN A 279 -24.46 -51.79 30.46
CA GLN A 279 -25.57 -51.12 29.78
C GLN A 279 -25.99 -49.83 30.51
N ASP A 280 -26.11 -49.83 31.83
CA ASP A 280 -26.49 -48.63 32.61
C ASP A 280 -25.46 -47.52 32.42
N ARG A 281 -24.17 -47.83 32.60
CA ARG A 281 -23.08 -46.86 32.40
C ARG A 281 -23.03 -46.31 30.97
N THR A 282 -23.47 -47.10 29.98
CA THR A 282 -23.58 -46.68 28.59
C THR A 282 -24.80 -45.78 28.39
N LYS A 283 -25.96 -46.13 28.94
CA LYS A 283 -27.18 -45.30 28.94
C LYS A 283 -26.93 -43.96 29.64
N ASP A 284 -26.35 -43.96 30.84
CA ASP A 284 -25.98 -42.77 31.62
C ASP A 284 -25.05 -41.82 30.80
N ARG A 285 -24.05 -42.38 30.09
CA ARG A 285 -23.16 -41.62 29.21
C ARG A 285 -23.87 -41.04 27.98
N ILE A 286 -24.83 -41.76 27.41
CA ILE A 286 -25.60 -41.31 26.25
C ILE A 286 -26.62 -40.23 26.67
N LEU A 287 -27.40 -40.46 27.72
CA LEU A 287 -28.32 -39.48 28.30
C LEU A 287 -27.61 -38.18 28.70
N SER A 288 -26.49 -38.26 29.40
CA SER A 288 -25.70 -37.07 29.76
C SER A 288 -25.08 -36.35 28.55
N ARG A 289 -24.91 -37.03 27.41
CA ARG A 289 -24.56 -36.38 26.13
C ARG A 289 -25.76 -35.66 25.51
N TYR A 290 -26.93 -36.30 25.41
CA TYR A 290 -28.13 -35.63 24.88
C TYR A 290 -28.59 -34.46 25.75
N LYS A 291 -28.59 -34.61 27.09
CA LYS A 291 -28.78 -33.51 28.06
C LYS A 291 -27.85 -32.33 27.79
N ARG A 292 -26.58 -32.58 27.46
CA ARG A 292 -25.63 -31.53 27.03
C ARG A 292 -25.93 -30.97 25.65
N ARG A 293 -26.36 -31.77 24.67
CA ARG A 293 -26.76 -31.27 23.34
C ARG A 293 -27.94 -30.30 23.42
N PHE A 294 -28.98 -30.66 24.19
CA PHE A 294 -30.12 -29.77 24.44
C PHE A 294 -29.72 -28.54 25.27
N GLY A 295 -28.99 -28.73 26.36
CA GLY A 295 -28.54 -27.65 27.25
C GLY A 295 -27.50 -26.69 26.63
N LEU A 296 -26.97 -27.00 25.44
CA LEU A 296 -26.05 -26.18 24.65
C LEU A 296 -26.64 -25.79 23.27
N HIS A 297 -27.94 -26.02 23.08
CA HIS A 297 -28.68 -25.71 21.85
C HIS A 297 -28.07 -26.27 20.54
N LEU A 298 -27.44 -27.45 20.63
CA LEU A 298 -26.98 -28.20 19.45
C LEU A 298 -28.13 -28.95 18.75
N SER A 299 -29.25 -29.11 19.44
CA SER A 299 -30.43 -29.84 18.98
C SER A 299 -31.67 -29.46 19.79
N THR A 300 -32.84 -29.66 19.20
CA THR A 300 -34.13 -29.64 19.92
C THR A 300 -34.58 -31.06 20.26
N LYS A 301 -35.13 -31.25 21.45
CA LYS A 301 -35.65 -32.55 21.91
C LYS A 301 -37.00 -32.88 21.25
N LEU A 302 -37.16 -34.12 20.77
CA LEU A 302 -38.42 -34.64 20.23
C LEU A 302 -39.19 -35.51 21.24
N ILE A 303 -38.54 -35.90 22.33
CA ILE A 303 -39.12 -36.64 23.47
C ILE A 303 -38.57 -36.08 24.79
N ASN A 304 -38.88 -36.73 25.93
CA ASN A 304 -38.31 -36.38 27.22
C ASN A 304 -36.78 -36.56 27.24
N GLU A 305 -36.11 -35.66 27.96
CA GLU A 305 -34.65 -35.63 28.08
C GLU A 305 -34.07 -36.89 28.73
N GLU A 306 -34.82 -37.51 29.65
CA GLU A 306 -34.43 -38.71 30.39
C GLU A 306 -34.58 -40.01 29.57
N ASP A 307 -35.23 -39.92 28.41
CA ASP A 307 -35.46 -41.01 27.44
C ASP A 307 -34.59 -40.86 26.16
N ALA A 308 -33.82 -39.78 26.04
CA ALA A 308 -33.05 -39.45 24.85
C ALA A 308 -31.79 -40.35 24.68
N THR A 309 -31.97 -41.55 24.11
CA THR A 309 -30.87 -42.52 23.88
C THR A 309 -30.50 -42.77 22.43
N GLU A 310 -31.17 -42.15 21.45
CA GLU A 310 -31.01 -42.41 20.02
C GLU A 310 -31.01 -41.10 19.19
N PRO A 311 -30.31 -41.01 18.04
CA PRO A 311 -30.25 -39.77 17.25
C PRO A 311 -31.61 -39.27 16.76
N LYS A 312 -32.57 -40.19 16.55
CA LYS A 312 -33.97 -39.89 16.19
C LYS A 312 -34.81 -39.30 17.34
N HIS A 313 -34.26 -39.16 18.55
CA HIS A 313 -34.93 -38.55 19.71
C HIS A 313 -34.70 -37.03 19.78
N GLU A 314 -33.97 -36.48 18.82
CA GLU A 314 -33.69 -35.06 18.65
C GLU A 314 -33.80 -34.63 17.19
N HIS A 315 -33.85 -33.32 16.97
CA HIS A 315 -33.59 -32.70 15.67
C HIS A 315 -32.35 -31.82 15.82
N SER A 316 -31.26 -32.16 15.12
CA SER A 316 -29.98 -31.43 15.23
C SER A 316 -30.10 -30.05 14.57
N LEU A 317 -29.73 -29.01 15.32
CA LEU A 317 -29.65 -27.63 14.83
C LEU A 317 -28.28 -27.31 14.21
N VAL A 318 -27.39 -28.30 14.17
CA VAL A 318 -25.97 -28.17 13.84
C VAL A 318 -25.56 -29.28 12.88
N ASN A 319 -24.96 -28.89 11.77
CA ASN A 319 -24.30 -29.77 10.79
C ASN A 319 -22.83 -30.03 11.18
N PRO A 320 -22.22 -31.16 10.77
CA PRO A 320 -20.88 -31.55 11.20
C PRO A 320 -19.73 -30.71 10.61
N ASP A 321 -20.00 -29.92 9.57
CA ASP A 321 -19.05 -29.05 8.86
C ASP A 321 -19.10 -27.57 9.32
N GLU A 322 -19.94 -27.24 10.30
CA GLU A 322 -20.03 -25.88 10.83
C GLU A 322 -18.90 -25.55 11.81
N PHE A 323 -18.25 -24.41 11.62
CA PHE A 323 -17.35 -23.79 12.59
C PHE A 323 -17.97 -22.52 13.17
N VAL A 324 -17.92 -22.39 14.50
CA VAL A 324 -18.27 -21.17 15.23
C VAL A 324 -17.18 -20.82 16.22
N PHE A 325 -16.76 -19.55 16.22
CA PHE A 325 -15.90 -18.97 17.24
C PHE A 325 -16.65 -17.79 17.88
N THR A 326 -16.79 -17.77 19.20
CA THR A 326 -17.47 -16.69 19.93
C THR A 326 -16.61 -16.17 21.08
N VAL A 327 -16.43 -14.85 21.14
CA VAL A 327 -15.83 -14.10 22.24
C VAL A 327 -16.92 -13.26 22.89
N LEU A 328 -17.06 -13.31 24.22
CA LEU A 328 -17.91 -12.39 25.00
C LEU A 328 -17.08 -11.64 26.05
N GLY A 329 -17.53 -10.45 26.42
CA GLY A 329 -16.91 -9.62 27.48
C GLY A 329 -15.78 -8.72 26.99
N LEU A 330 -15.76 -8.32 25.71
CA LEU A 330 -14.83 -7.31 25.21
C LEU A 330 -15.28 -5.90 25.64
N PRO A 331 -14.37 -4.91 25.72
CA PRO A 331 -14.72 -3.55 26.15
C PRO A 331 -15.82 -2.89 25.31
N GLY A 332 -16.79 -2.28 25.98
CA GLY A 332 -17.87 -1.50 25.35
C GLY A 332 -17.41 -0.24 24.60
N SER A 333 -16.18 0.20 24.85
CA SER A 333 -15.55 1.35 24.20
C SER A 333 -14.91 1.03 22.85
N LEU A 334 -15.01 -0.21 22.34
CA LEU A 334 -14.50 -0.57 21.03
C LEU A 334 -15.48 -0.14 19.92
N SER A 335 -15.06 0.80 19.07
CA SER A 335 -15.84 1.20 17.89
C SER A 335 -15.88 0.09 16.83
N LEU A 336 -16.96 0.05 16.04
CA LEU A 336 -17.09 -0.89 14.92
C LEU A 336 -15.94 -0.71 13.91
N GLU A 337 -15.66 0.56 13.63
CA GLU A 337 -14.64 1.05 12.73
C GLU A 337 -13.27 0.52 13.16
N TYR A 338 -12.92 0.62 14.45
CA TYR A 338 -11.68 0.07 15.00
C TYR A 338 -11.64 -1.46 14.90
N ILE A 339 -12.67 -2.17 15.38
CA ILE A 339 -12.73 -3.65 15.43
C ILE A 339 -12.47 -4.29 14.05
N PHE A 340 -13.04 -3.73 12.99
CA PHE A 340 -12.88 -4.26 11.63
C PHE A 340 -11.77 -3.59 10.81
N SER A 341 -11.05 -2.60 11.34
CA SER A 341 -10.01 -1.89 10.58
C SER A 341 -8.79 -2.73 10.16
N GLY A 342 -8.73 -4.02 10.53
CA GLY A 342 -7.79 -5.00 9.97
C GLY A 342 -8.13 -5.46 8.55
N VAL A 343 -9.38 -5.27 8.10
CA VAL A 343 -9.83 -5.70 6.75
C VAL A 343 -10.63 -4.60 6.06
N HIS A 344 -10.10 -4.09 4.94
CA HIS A 344 -10.69 -3.01 4.18
C HIS A 344 -12.09 -3.39 3.65
N GLY A 345 -13.06 -2.51 3.86
CA GLY A 345 -14.41 -2.67 3.32
C GLY A 345 -15.32 -3.64 4.08
N LEU A 346 -14.91 -4.21 5.22
CA LEU A 346 -15.87 -4.84 6.15
C LEU A 346 -16.81 -3.80 6.77
N VAL A 347 -16.28 -2.60 7.04
CA VAL A 347 -17.03 -1.36 7.25
C VAL A 347 -16.87 -0.50 5.99
N PRO A 348 -17.95 0.05 5.40
CA PRO A 348 -17.84 0.90 4.22
C PRO A 348 -17.25 2.27 4.61
N SER A 349 -16.27 2.76 3.85
CA SER A 349 -15.90 4.18 3.90
C SER A 349 -16.95 5.00 3.13
N PRO A 350 -17.42 6.15 3.64
CA PRO A 350 -18.28 7.05 2.88
C PRO A 350 -17.53 7.75 1.73
N HIS A 351 -16.21 7.84 1.82
CA HIS A 351 -15.34 8.45 0.80
C HIS A 351 -14.27 7.44 0.40
N SER A 352 -14.50 6.75 -0.71
CA SER A 352 -13.53 5.83 -1.31
C SER A 352 -13.67 5.77 -2.82
N TRP A 353 -12.54 5.75 -3.52
CA TRP A 353 -12.46 5.82 -4.98
C TRP A 353 -11.55 4.71 -5.51
N HIS A 354 -12.05 3.94 -6.49
CA HIS A 354 -11.29 2.86 -7.13
C HIS A 354 -10.62 3.35 -8.41
N VAL A 355 -9.30 3.17 -8.52
CA VAL A 355 -8.51 3.59 -9.67
C VAL A 355 -7.64 2.43 -10.17
N PRO A 356 -7.76 2.02 -11.46
CA PRO A 356 -6.90 0.99 -12.03
C PRO A 356 -5.50 1.56 -12.34
N GLY A 357 -4.47 0.87 -11.86
CA GLY A 357 -3.07 1.14 -12.19
C GLY A 357 -2.63 0.50 -13.50
N LEU A 358 -1.33 0.54 -13.78
CA LEU A 358 -0.75 0.13 -15.06
C LEU A 358 -0.79 -1.39 -15.29
N THR A 359 -1.37 -1.82 -16.42
CA THR A 359 -1.34 -3.21 -16.91
C THR A 359 0.07 -3.63 -17.35
N SER A 360 0.88 -4.12 -16.40
CA SER A 360 2.25 -4.59 -16.68
C SER A 360 2.38 -6.08 -17.03
N ILE A 361 1.28 -6.83 -16.98
CA ILE A 361 1.18 -8.28 -17.26
C ILE A 361 -0.20 -8.53 -17.91
N PRO A 362 -0.34 -9.43 -18.90
CA PRO A 362 -1.66 -9.91 -19.34
C PRO A 362 -2.38 -10.61 -18.18
N GLY A 363 -3.45 -9.96 -17.71
CA GLY A 363 -4.16 -10.24 -16.46
C GLY A 363 -4.80 -8.93 -15.97
N SER A 364 -5.65 -9.00 -14.94
CA SER A 364 -6.27 -7.79 -14.38
C SER A 364 -5.21 -6.80 -13.88
N PRO A 365 -5.29 -5.49 -14.20
CA PRO A 365 -4.38 -4.50 -13.65
C PRO A 365 -4.44 -4.48 -12.12
N PRO A 366 -3.34 -4.10 -11.44
CA PRO A 366 -3.42 -3.79 -10.02
C PRO A 366 -4.41 -2.64 -9.81
N THR A 367 -5.31 -2.76 -8.84
CA THR A 367 -6.28 -1.71 -8.52
C THR A 367 -5.93 -1.06 -7.19
N PHE A 368 -6.02 0.27 -7.16
CA PHE A 368 -5.85 1.08 -5.96
C PHE A 368 -7.22 1.53 -5.49
N THR A 369 -7.50 1.43 -4.20
CA THR A 369 -8.63 2.12 -3.58
C THR A 369 -8.08 3.16 -2.63
N PHE A 370 -8.28 4.43 -2.96
CA PHE A 370 -8.00 5.54 -2.06
C PHE A 370 -9.23 5.77 -1.18
N TYR A 371 -9.05 6.09 0.10
CA TYR A 371 -10.17 6.41 0.99
C TYR A 371 -9.77 7.44 2.04
N VAL A 372 -10.70 8.31 2.44
CA VAL A 372 -10.51 9.20 3.58
C VAL A 372 -10.81 8.40 4.87
N PRO A 373 -9.92 8.38 5.88
CA PRO A 373 -10.20 7.74 7.15
C PRO A 373 -11.44 8.34 7.81
N THR A 374 -12.41 7.50 8.17
CA THR A 374 -13.55 7.95 8.97
C THR A 374 -13.06 8.22 10.40
N PRO A 375 -13.30 9.42 10.97
CA PRO A 375 -12.84 9.73 12.33
C PRO A 375 -13.45 8.75 13.34
N GLU A 376 -12.60 7.98 14.02
CA GLU A 376 -13.03 6.98 15.00
C GLU A 376 -13.75 7.71 16.15
N THR A 377 -15.03 7.38 16.37
CA THR A 377 -15.93 8.11 17.30
C THR A 377 -15.55 7.98 18.78
N THR A 378 -14.56 7.15 19.07
CA THR A 378 -14.01 6.83 20.40
C THR A 378 -12.69 7.59 20.58
N GLY A 379 -12.79 8.86 21.00
CA GLY A 379 -11.71 9.84 20.86
C GLY A 379 -10.44 9.57 21.67
N ALA A 380 -9.31 9.47 20.95
CA ALA A 380 -7.95 9.66 21.48
C ALA A 380 -6.97 10.25 20.44
N GLY A 381 -7.37 10.38 19.16
CA GLY A 381 -6.58 11.00 18.10
C GLY A 381 -7.36 11.07 16.79
N ALA A 382 -6.81 11.77 15.79
CA ALA A 382 -7.35 11.69 14.43
C ALA A 382 -7.20 10.26 13.88
N ALA A 383 -8.20 9.78 13.14
CA ALA A 383 -8.13 8.47 12.50
C ALA A 383 -6.99 8.45 11.48
N ARG A 384 -5.90 7.74 11.82
CA ARG A 384 -4.73 7.65 10.94
C ARG A 384 -5.09 6.85 9.68
N PRO A 385 -4.67 7.29 8.49
CA PRO A 385 -4.77 6.45 7.30
C PRO A 385 -3.98 5.16 7.49
N LYS A 386 -4.52 4.08 6.93
CA LYS A 386 -3.99 2.71 7.04
C LYS A 386 -3.71 2.18 5.63
N PHE A 387 -2.57 1.52 5.45
CA PHE A 387 -2.26 0.82 4.21
C PHE A 387 -2.79 -0.62 4.25
N TYR A 388 -3.54 -0.99 3.21
CA TYR A 388 -3.99 -2.37 2.99
C TYR A 388 -3.36 -2.95 1.72
N CYS A 389 -3.06 -4.25 1.73
CA CYS A 389 -2.70 -5.02 0.54
C CYS A 389 -3.69 -6.17 0.37
N CYS A 390 -4.36 -6.25 -0.78
CA CYS A 390 -5.44 -7.21 -1.04
C CYS A 390 -6.49 -7.25 0.09
N ASP A 391 -6.98 -6.07 0.47
CA ASP A 391 -7.92 -5.81 1.56
C ASP A 391 -7.39 -6.10 2.99
N ARG A 392 -6.13 -6.52 3.18
CA ARG A 392 -5.52 -6.79 4.50
C ARG A 392 -4.70 -5.64 5.04
N LEU A 393 -4.92 -5.25 6.30
CA LEU A 393 -4.09 -4.26 6.97
C LEU A 393 -2.66 -4.79 7.06
N ILE A 394 -1.70 -3.96 6.65
CA ILE A 394 -0.27 -4.24 6.83
C ILE A 394 0.23 -3.30 7.93
N ALA A 395 0.52 -3.84 9.11
CA ALA A 395 0.95 -3.06 10.28
C ALA A 395 2.21 -2.22 10.01
N TYR A 396 3.10 -2.72 9.15
CA TYR A 396 4.29 -2.03 8.64
C TYR A 396 4.16 -1.84 7.11
N GLY A 397 3.11 -1.12 6.72
CA GLY A 397 2.88 -0.68 5.34
C GLY A 397 3.77 0.51 4.94
N PRO A 398 3.66 1.00 3.69
CA PRO A 398 4.25 2.28 3.30
C PRO A 398 3.56 3.42 4.06
N PRO A 399 4.27 4.53 4.32
CA PRO A 399 3.70 5.71 4.96
C PRO A 399 2.58 6.31 4.11
N VAL A 400 1.54 6.78 4.79
CA VAL A 400 0.33 7.40 4.24
C VAL A 400 0.01 8.62 5.10
N CYS A 401 -0.29 9.77 4.48
CA CYS A 401 -0.31 11.06 5.18
C CYS A 401 -1.72 11.45 5.65
N HIS A 402 -2.67 11.52 4.71
CA HIS A 402 -4.08 11.83 4.93
C HIS A 402 -4.99 10.78 4.28
N LEU A 403 -4.69 10.36 3.05
CA LEU A 403 -5.42 9.31 2.35
C LEU A 403 -4.89 7.93 2.72
N GLY A 404 -5.81 7.02 3.07
CA GLY A 404 -5.51 5.61 3.14
C GLY A 404 -5.54 4.95 1.76
N ILE A 405 -4.73 3.90 1.59
CA ILE A 405 -4.58 3.17 0.32
C ILE A 405 -4.86 1.69 0.58
N ASN A 406 -5.68 1.08 -0.27
CA ASN A 406 -5.78 -0.37 -0.40
C ASN A 406 -5.32 -0.81 -1.80
N TYR A 407 -4.17 -1.47 -1.86
CA TYR A 407 -3.54 -1.96 -3.08
C TYR A 407 -3.92 -3.42 -3.34
N ARG A 408 -4.78 -3.65 -4.31
CA ARG A 408 -5.12 -4.98 -4.84
C ARG A 408 -4.15 -5.33 -5.96
N GLY A 409 -2.96 -5.75 -5.55
CA GLY A 409 -1.86 -6.19 -6.43
C GLY A 409 -0.90 -7.12 -5.70
N ARG A 410 0.30 -7.35 -6.25
CA ARG A 410 1.31 -8.22 -5.62
C ARG A 410 2.43 -7.39 -4.99
N LEU A 411 2.79 -7.72 -3.76
CA LEU A 411 3.97 -7.26 -3.03
C LEU A 411 4.76 -8.49 -2.55
N GLU A 412 6.03 -8.30 -2.19
CA GLU A 412 6.80 -9.29 -1.43
C GLU A 412 6.94 -8.82 0.03
N PHE A 413 6.89 -9.78 0.96
CA PHE A 413 6.94 -9.55 2.40
C PHE A 413 8.13 -10.29 3.03
N ALA A 414 8.69 -9.72 4.08
CA ALA A 414 9.70 -10.35 4.92
C ALA A 414 9.09 -11.47 5.80
N ALA A 415 9.89 -12.13 6.63
CA ALA A 415 9.41 -13.18 7.53
C ALA A 415 8.51 -12.62 8.66
N GLU A 416 8.69 -11.33 8.94
CA GLU A 416 8.04 -10.53 9.98
C GLU A 416 6.74 -9.86 9.49
N GLY A 417 6.28 -10.17 8.27
CA GLY A 417 5.09 -9.55 7.66
C GLY A 417 5.29 -8.12 7.14
N VAL A 418 6.47 -7.52 7.35
CA VAL A 418 6.89 -6.20 6.83
C VAL A 418 7.03 -6.26 5.29
N ILE A 419 6.73 -5.16 4.59
CA ILE A 419 6.92 -5.08 3.13
C ILE A 419 8.42 -5.04 2.80
N ALA A 420 8.84 -5.84 1.81
CA ALA A 420 10.22 -5.83 1.35
C ALA A 420 10.45 -4.68 0.34
N HIS A 421 10.68 -3.47 0.87
CA HIS A 421 10.78 -2.21 0.10
C HIS A 421 11.86 -2.21 -0.99
N THR A 422 12.87 -3.07 -0.91
CA THR A 422 13.96 -3.19 -1.92
C THR A 422 13.62 -4.13 -3.09
N THR A 423 12.40 -4.68 -3.15
CA THR A 423 12.05 -5.71 -4.14
C THR A 423 11.50 -5.16 -5.47
N PRO A 424 11.69 -5.89 -6.59
CA PRO A 424 11.11 -5.50 -7.89
C PRO A 424 9.58 -5.42 -7.92
N LEU A 425 8.87 -6.00 -6.95
CA LEU A 425 7.42 -5.80 -6.81
C LEU A 425 7.08 -4.49 -6.10
N TYR A 426 7.92 -4.00 -5.18
CA TYR A 426 7.72 -2.70 -4.55
C TYR A 426 7.97 -1.55 -5.53
N GLU A 427 9.00 -1.64 -6.38
CA GLU A 427 9.22 -0.68 -7.46
C GLU A 427 8.05 -0.66 -8.46
N LYS A 428 7.49 -1.83 -8.81
CA LYS A 428 6.28 -1.92 -9.63
C LYS A 428 5.05 -1.35 -8.94
N TYR A 429 4.91 -1.50 -7.63
CA TYR A 429 3.87 -0.85 -6.84
C TYR A 429 3.99 0.67 -6.95
N LYS A 430 5.18 1.25 -6.73
CA LYS A 430 5.42 2.71 -6.86
C LYS A 430 5.07 3.21 -8.26
N VAL A 431 5.58 2.57 -9.33
CA VAL A 431 5.24 2.98 -10.71
C VAL A 431 3.73 2.85 -10.99
N SER A 432 3.07 1.81 -10.49
CA SER A 432 1.62 1.63 -10.66
C SER A 432 0.80 2.66 -9.87
N LEU A 433 1.29 3.07 -8.69
CA LEU A 433 0.70 4.11 -7.85
C LEU A 433 0.82 5.48 -8.53
N ALA A 434 2.00 5.83 -9.06
CA ALA A 434 2.21 7.08 -9.80
C ALA A 434 1.22 7.23 -10.96
N VAL A 435 1.04 6.18 -11.77
CA VAL A 435 0.08 6.15 -12.89
C VAL A 435 -1.37 6.21 -12.41
N ALA A 436 -1.72 5.55 -11.30
CA ALA A 436 -3.07 5.63 -10.74
C ALA A 436 -3.38 7.03 -10.18
N VAL A 437 -2.42 7.67 -9.52
CA VAL A 437 -2.55 9.02 -8.95
C VAL A 437 -2.64 10.08 -10.04
N ASP A 438 -1.77 10.03 -11.07
CA ASP A 438 -1.86 10.95 -12.21
C ASP A 438 -3.19 10.78 -12.97
N ARG A 439 -3.63 9.53 -13.20
CA ARG A 439 -4.96 9.26 -13.76
C ARG A 439 -6.08 9.83 -12.90
N ALA A 440 -5.98 9.74 -11.58
CA ALA A 440 -6.96 10.31 -10.66
C ALA A 440 -7.03 11.84 -10.79
N PHE A 441 -5.88 12.54 -10.82
CA PHE A 441 -5.82 13.98 -11.09
C PHE A 441 -6.53 14.37 -12.38
N ARG A 442 -6.38 13.59 -13.46
CA ARG A 442 -7.03 13.85 -14.76
C ARG A 442 -8.52 13.52 -14.81
N THR A 443 -9.02 12.57 -13.99
CA THR A 443 -10.34 11.94 -14.23
C THR A 443 -11.31 11.90 -13.04
N ILE A 444 -10.88 12.22 -11.82
CA ILE A 444 -11.73 12.16 -10.62
C ILE A 444 -11.48 13.41 -9.75
N PRO A 445 -12.18 14.53 -9.97
CA PRO A 445 -11.89 15.81 -9.32
C PRO A 445 -11.87 15.77 -7.79
N ASP A 446 -12.85 15.11 -7.17
CA ASP A 446 -12.97 15.00 -5.71
C ASP A 446 -11.75 14.29 -5.10
N LEU A 447 -11.33 13.18 -5.72
CA LEU A 447 -10.11 12.46 -5.33
C LEU A 447 -8.86 13.29 -5.63
N ALA A 448 -8.82 14.05 -6.72
CA ALA A 448 -7.71 14.93 -7.05
C ALA A 448 -7.46 15.99 -5.96
N GLN A 449 -8.53 16.57 -5.39
CA GLN A 449 -8.41 17.50 -4.27
C GLN A 449 -7.85 16.82 -3.01
N GLU A 450 -8.33 15.61 -2.66
CA GLU A 450 -7.80 14.87 -1.51
C GLU A 450 -6.37 14.34 -1.73
N LEU A 451 -5.98 14.04 -2.98
CA LEU A 451 -4.60 13.68 -3.35
C LEU A 451 -3.67 14.89 -3.28
N ALA A 452 -4.10 16.06 -3.76
CA ALA A 452 -3.34 17.30 -3.58
C ALA A 452 -3.17 17.64 -2.10
N TRP A 453 -4.21 17.43 -1.28
CA TRP A 453 -4.15 17.57 0.16
C TRP A 453 -3.15 16.61 0.81
N ASP A 454 -3.16 15.33 0.43
CA ASP A 454 -2.21 14.31 0.92
C ASP A 454 -0.76 14.71 0.61
N ILE A 455 -0.48 15.10 -0.65
CA ILE A 455 0.83 15.58 -1.11
C ILE A 455 1.27 16.85 -0.36
N LEU A 456 0.34 17.77 -0.06
CA LEU A 456 0.64 18.98 0.73
C LEU A 456 0.82 18.68 2.23
N SER A 457 0.33 17.54 2.71
CA SER A 457 0.43 17.09 4.10
C SER A 457 1.66 16.22 4.37
N ASP A 458 2.40 15.84 3.33
CA ASP A 458 3.68 15.13 3.44
C ASP A 458 4.73 16.01 4.15
N ALA A 459 5.34 15.50 5.23
CA ALA A 459 6.47 16.14 5.89
C ALA A 459 7.73 16.14 4.99
N GLY A 460 7.82 15.15 4.09
CA GLY A 460 8.90 14.96 3.14
C GLY A 460 10.03 14.04 3.61
N ASP A 461 9.88 13.36 4.74
CA ASP A 461 10.92 12.46 5.28
C ASP A 461 11.00 11.10 4.55
N ASP A 462 9.90 10.66 3.93
CA ASP A 462 9.74 9.31 3.36
C ASP A 462 9.64 9.28 1.83
N ASP A 463 10.59 8.61 1.15
CA ASP A 463 10.62 8.42 -0.31
C ASP A 463 9.53 7.50 -0.91
N SER A 464 8.46 7.20 -0.16
CA SER A 464 7.36 6.35 -0.64
C SER A 464 5.94 6.85 -0.36
N THR A 465 5.80 8.11 0.06
CA THR A 465 4.51 8.83 0.05
C THR A 465 4.03 9.07 -1.39
N ILE A 466 2.76 9.46 -1.55
CA ILE A 466 2.21 9.86 -2.86
C ILE A 466 3.01 11.02 -3.46
N GLY A 467 3.42 12.01 -2.65
CA GLY A 467 4.19 13.18 -3.07
C GLY A 467 5.62 12.88 -3.54
N ARG A 468 6.20 11.75 -3.13
CA ARG A 468 7.53 11.29 -3.61
C ARG A 468 7.45 10.33 -4.79
N VAL A 469 6.37 9.56 -4.88
CA VAL A 469 6.17 8.57 -5.94
C VAL A 469 5.60 9.18 -7.23
N LEU A 470 4.78 10.24 -7.13
CA LEU A 470 4.13 10.86 -8.28
C LEU A 470 5.12 11.56 -9.20
N VAL A 471 5.15 11.12 -10.46
CA VAL A 471 5.83 11.80 -11.57
C VAL A 471 4.82 11.95 -12.71
N PRO A 472 4.27 13.17 -12.96
CA PRO A 472 3.46 13.44 -14.14
C PRO A 472 4.29 13.17 -15.41
N THR A 473 3.69 12.49 -16.39
CA THR A 473 4.36 12.07 -17.63
C THR A 473 4.48 13.18 -18.67
N ASP A 474 3.61 14.18 -18.58
CA ASP A 474 3.34 15.21 -19.59
C ASP A 474 2.50 16.34 -18.95
N THR A 475 2.10 17.32 -19.76
CA THR A 475 1.32 18.50 -19.35
C THR A 475 -0.16 18.41 -19.72
N GLU A 476 -0.65 17.25 -20.17
CA GLU A 476 -2.09 17.04 -20.35
C GLU A 476 -2.75 16.90 -18.97
N GLY A 477 -3.89 17.59 -18.77
CA GLY A 477 -4.52 17.68 -17.45
C GLY A 477 -3.93 18.75 -16.51
N LYS A 478 -3.01 19.61 -16.97
CA LYS A 478 -2.45 20.75 -16.21
C LYS A 478 -3.49 21.55 -15.40
N ASP A 479 -4.67 21.78 -15.98
CA ASP A 479 -5.70 22.63 -15.38
C ASP A 479 -6.49 21.87 -14.29
N ALA A 480 -6.58 20.53 -14.38
CA ALA A 480 -7.13 19.67 -13.33
C ALA A 480 -6.15 19.58 -12.14
N TYR A 481 -4.84 19.44 -12.40
CA TYR A 481 -3.81 19.59 -11.38
C TYR A 481 -3.87 20.97 -10.70
N ARG A 482 -3.98 22.07 -11.46
CA ARG A 482 -4.13 23.42 -10.91
C ARG A 482 -5.35 23.52 -9.99
N ALA A 483 -6.53 23.15 -10.49
CA ALA A 483 -7.78 23.22 -9.73
C ALA A 483 -7.73 22.39 -8.44
N ALA A 484 -7.18 21.17 -8.50
CA ALA A 484 -7.01 20.29 -7.35
C ALA A 484 -6.10 20.87 -6.26
N PHE A 485 -4.93 21.42 -6.64
CA PHE A 485 -4.01 22.05 -5.68
C PHE A 485 -4.53 23.37 -5.12
N GLU A 486 -5.16 24.21 -5.94
CA GLU A 486 -5.88 25.40 -5.48
C GLU A 486 -6.99 25.07 -4.47
N ALA A 487 -7.81 24.06 -4.76
CA ALA A 487 -8.88 23.62 -3.86
C ALA A 487 -8.33 22.97 -2.58
N ALA A 488 -7.15 22.34 -2.61
CA ALA A 488 -6.47 21.84 -1.42
C ALA A 488 -5.85 22.97 -0.58
N TRP A 489 -5.28 24.01 -1.20
CA TRP A 489 -4.78 25.20 -0.48
C TRP A 489 -5.90 25.97 0.21
N ARG A 490 -7.00 26.31 -0.49
CA ARG A 490 -8.15 27.02 0.13
C ARG A 490 -8.87 26.19 1.20
N LYS A 491 -8.81 24.85 1.13
CA LYS A 491 -9.27 23.95 2.20
C LYS A 491 -8.34 23.99 3.42
N ARG A 492 -7.05 24.28 3.24
CA ARG A 492 -6.00 24.22 4.28
C ARG A 492 -5.86 25.54 5.01
N ASP A 493 -5.94 26.63 4.27
CA ASP A 493 -6.03 27.99 4.77
C ASP A 493 -7.34 28.63 4.27
N PRO A 494 -8.41 28.57 5.07
CA PRO A 494 -9.70 29.18 4.73
C PRO A 494 -9.69 30.72 4.69
N SER A 495 -8.55 31.39 4.92
CA SER A 495 -8.42 32.84 4.70
C SER A 495 -8.17 33.21 3.23
N LEU A 496 -7.75 32.24 2.41
CA LEU A 496 -7.51 32.42 0.97
C LEU A 496 -8.84 32.56 0.21
N SER A 497 -9.03 33.68 -0.51
CA SER A 497 -10.23 33.95 -1.30
C SER A 497 -10.35 33.03 -2.52
N THR A 498 -11.58 32.80 -2.98
CA THR A 498 -11.84 32.20 -4.30
C THR A 498 -11.44 33.09 -5.46
N GLU A 499 -11.27 34.40 -5.23
CA GLU A 499 -10.80 35.37 -6.22
C GLU A 499 -9.26 35.46 -6.27
N ASP A 500 -8.56 34.98 -5.24
CA ASP A 500 -7.11 35.06 -5.15
C ASP A 500 -6.41 34.13 -6.16
N ARG A 501 -5.50 34.71 -6.95
CA ARG A 501 -4.60 33.97 -7.83
C ARG A 501 -3.46 33.40 -7.01
N LEU A 502 -3.59 32.14 -6.59
CA LEU A 502 -2.60 31.43 -5.80
C LEU A 502 -1.43 30.96 -6.69
N TYR A 503 -0.19 31.09 -6.22
CA TYR A 503 0.98 30.54 -6.93
C TYR A 503 2.00 29.87 -5.99
N PRO A 504 2.48 28.65 -6.29
CA PRO A 504 3.40 27.90 -5.44
C PRO A 504 4.84 28.41 -5.50
N TYR A 505 5.51 28.51 -4.34
CA TYR A 505 6.92 28.91 -4.24
C TYR A 505 7.72 28.05 -3.27
N VAL A 506 9.04 27.97 -3.47
CA VAL A 506 9.97 27.22 -2.61
C VAL A 506 10.93 28.14 -1.85
N ASP A 507 11.46 29.19 -2.50
CA ASP A 507 12.32 30.18 -1.87
C ASP A 507 11.68 31.57 -1.77
N GLU A 508 12.08 32.36 -0.76
CA GLU A 508 11.45 33.66 -0.49
C GLU A 508 11.69 34.71 -1.59
N LYS A 509 12.61 34.48 -2.55
CA LYS A 509 12.81 35.35 -3.71
C LYS A 509 11.77 35.05 -4.80
N GLU A 510 11.44 33.78 -5.02
CA GLU A 510 10.24 33.41 -5.78
C GLU A 510 8.99 33.98 -5.12
N GLY A 511 8.86 33.85 -3.80
CA GLY A 511 7.74 34.38 -3.03
C GLY A 511 7.53 35.88 -3.21
N GLN A 512 8.62 36.67 -3.18
CA GLN A 512 8.58 38.11 -3.49
C GLN A 512 8.23 38.38 -4.96
N LEU A 513 8.80 37.65 -5.92
CA LEU A 513 8.50 37.83 -7.35
C LEU A 513 7.02 37.56 -7.66
N ILE A 514 6.42 36.54 -7.03
CA ILE A 514 4.99 36.21 -7.17
C ILE A 514 4.11 37.34 -6.61
N HIS A 515 4.48 37.89 -5.45
CA HIS A 515 3.79 39.05 -4.87
C HIS A 515 3.94 40.29 -5.76
N ASP A 516 5.14 40.57 -6.28
CA ASP A 516 5.41 41.67 -7.21
C ASP A 516 4.58 41.54 -8.50
N LEU A 517 4.31 40.32 -8.97
CA LEU A 517 3.42 39.98 -10.09
C LEU A 517 1.91 40.07 -9.75
N GLY A 518 1.53 40.49 -8.54
CA GLY A 518 0.13 40.66 -8.13
C GLY A 518 -0.61 39.34 -7.86
N MET A 519 0.10 38.31 -7.38
CA MET A 519 -0.46 37.00 -7.01
C MET A 519 -0.19 36.69 -5.54
N VAL A 520 -1.00 35.80 -4.96
CA VAL A 520 -0.83 35.34 -3.58
C VAL A 520 0.16 34.16 -3.56
N SER A 521 1.29 34.35 -2.89
CA SER A 521 2.37 33.38 -2.82
C SER A 521 2.10 32.31 -1.76
N VAL A 522 2.08 31.04 -2.18
CA VAL A 522 1.82 29.87 -1.32
C VAL A 522 3.08 29.03 -1.20
N ARG A 523 3.65 28.92 0.01
CA ARG A 523 4.89 28.18 0.23
C ARG A 523 4.66 26.67 0.16
N VAL A 524 5.47 25.96 -0.63
CA VAL A 524 5.39 24.49 -0.82
C VAL A 524 6.76 23.82 -0.68
N LEU A 525 6.77 22.50 -0.47
CA LEU A 525 8.01 21.72 -0.45
C LEU A 525 8.60 21.54 -1.87
N PRO A 526 9.93 21.38 -2.02
CA PRO A 526 10.58 21.29 -3.33
C PRO A 526 10.07 20.16 -4.24
N HIS A 527 9.61 19.04 -3.65
CA HIS A 527 9.04 17.93 -4.42
C HIS A 527 7.66 18.28 -5.01
N VAL A 528 6.84 19.04 -4.27
CA VAL A 528 5.53 19.53 -4.72
C VAL A 528 5.71 20.51 -5.89
N ARG A 529 6.63 21.47 -5.77
CA ARG A 529 6.96 22.40 -6.87
C ARG A 529 7.34 21.65 -8.15
N ARG A 530 8.14 20.58 -8.03
CA ARG A 530 8.54 19.71 -9.15
C ARG A 530 7.36 18.98 -9.81
N ILE A 531 6.37 18.51 -9.05
CA ILE A 531 5.13 17.92 -9.59
C ILE A 531 4.33 18.99 -10.36
N LEU A 532 4.19 20.18 -9.78
CA LEU A 532 3.41 21.28 -10.37
C LEU A 532 4.05 21.88 -11.63
N GLN A 533 5.39 21.89 -11.71
CA GLN A 533 6.13 22.21 -12.93
C GLN A 533 5.97 21.11 -14.00
N ARG A 534 6.17 19.84 -13.65
CA ARG A 534 6.12 18.71 -14.62
C ARG A 534 4.73 18.50 -15.23
N SER A 535 3.67 18.68 -14.44
CA SER A 535 2.28 18.66 -14.92
C SER A 535 1.90 19.92 -15.72
N GLY A 536 2.75 20.95 -15.80
CA GLY A 536 2.45 22.23 -16.44
C GLY A 536 1.37 23.06 -15.73
N ALA A 537 0.93 22.64 -14.52
CA ALA A 537 -0.08 23.33 -13.74
C ALA A 537 0.40 24.71 -13.28
N PHE A 538 1.66 24.79 -12.86
CA PHE A 538 2.34 26.03 -12.48
C PHE A 538 3.78 26.00 -13.04
N PRO A 539 4.09 26.71 -14.14
CA PRO A 539 5.42 26.73 -14.76
C PRO A 539 6.49 27.34 -13.83
N ASP A 540 7.73 27.49 -14.31
CA ASP A 540 8.72 28.22 -13.52
C ASP A 540 8.28 29.66 -13.24
N THR A 541 8.67 30.18 -12.08
CA THR A 541 8.28 31.53 -11.62
C THR A 541 8.86 32.60 -12.56
N LYS A 542 10.05 32.36 -13.13
CA LYS A 542 10.66 33.23 -14.14
C LYS A 542 10.00 33.07 -15.50
N GLU A 543 9.65 31.84 -15.92
CA GLU A 543 8.91 31.60 -17.17
C GLU A 543 7.56 32.33 -17.19
N LEU A 544 6.83 32.31 -16.08
CA LEU A 544 5.59 33.08 -15.93
C LEU A 544 5.86 34.59 -16.07
N ALA A 545 6.87 35.11 -15.36
CA ALA A 545 7.22 36.53 -15.41
C ALA A 545 7.62 36.97 -16.83
N ARG A 546 8.39 36.14 -17.57
CA ARG A 546 8.70 36.33 -18.99
C ARG A 546 7.43 36.37 -19.84
N SER A 547 6.55 35.38 -19.68
CA SER A 547 5.30 35.30 -20.44
C SER A 547 4.41 36.51 -20.20
N ALA A 548 4.36 37.01 -18.97
CA ALA A 548 3.63 38.23 -18.61
C ALA A 548 4.21 39.49 -19.29
N LEU A 549 5.53 39.64 -19.38
CA LEU A 549 6.15 40.75 -20.14
C LEU A 549 5.89 40.63 -21.66
N LEU A 550 5.95 39.41 -22.22
CA LEU A 550 5.68 39.18 -23.64
C LEU A 550 4.21 39.50 -24.02
N GLN A 551 3.27 39.17 -23.12
CA GLN A 551 1.84 39.46 -23.28
C GLN A 551 1.46 40.91 -22.92
N ALA A 552 2.35 41.67 -22.27
CA ALA A 552 2.07 43.04 -21.87
C ALA A 552 1.82 43.95 -23.09
N PRO A 553 0.89 44.92 -23.01
CA PRO A 553 0.55 45.79 -24.13
C PRO A 553 1.73 46.66 -24.54
N ALA A 554 1.85 46.95 -25.84
CA ALA A 554 2.84 47.90 -26.34
C ALA A 554 2.69 49.27 -25.66
N SER A 555 3.81 49.85 -25.20
CA SER A 555 3.76 51.15 -24.53
C SER A 555 3.42 52.25 -25.53
N SER A 556 2.32 52.97 -25.28
CA SER A 556 1.98 54.18 -26.03
C SER A 556 2.95 55.35 -25.77
N ARG A 557 3.86 55.20 -24.80
CA ARG A 557 4.88 56.18 -24.40
C ARG A 557 6.28 55.82 -24.87
N ALA A 558 6.47 54.71 -25.59
CA ALA A 558 7.80 54.26 -26.02
C ALA A 558 8.59 55.36 -26.77
N GLN A 559 7.90 56.17 -27.58
CA GLN A 559 8.51 57.30 -28.31
C GLN A 559 8.78 58.53 -27.44
N ASP A 560 8.10 58.67 -26.29
CA ASP A 560 8.33 59.75 -25.32
C ASP A 560 9.52 59.45 -24.38
N ILE A 561 9.94 58.18 -24.29
CA ILE A 561 10.97 57.71 -23.36
C ILE A 561 12.36 58.02 -23.91
N SER A 562 13.02 59.01 -23.28
CA SER A 562 14.35 59.49 -23.66
C SER A 562 15.36 58.34 -23.78
N GLY A 563 15.91 58.19 -24.98
CA GLY A 563 16.89 57.16 -25.29
C GLY A 563 16.34 55.90 -25.96
N TYR A 564 15.03 55.74 -26.14
CA TYR A 564 14.48 54.52 -26.76
C TYR A 564 15.02 54.26 -28.17
N ASP A 565 14.97 55.23 -29.09
CA ASP A 565 15.54 55.08 -30.46
C ASP A 565 17.09 54.95 -30.49
N ARG A 566 17.76 55.24 -29.38
CA ARG A 566 19.19 54.96 -29.19
C ARG A 566 19.39 53.50 -28.77
N MET A 567 18.61 53.05 -27.79
CA MET A 567 18.55 51.67 -27.31
C MET A 567 18.22 50.68 -28.44
N LYS A 568 17.24 51.01 -29.31
CA LYS A 568 16.89 50.21 -30.49
C LYS A 568 18.11 49.96 -31.39
N ARG A 569 18.83 51.02 -31.75
CA ARG A 569 20.06 50.92 -32.58
C ARG A 569 21.16 50.11 -31.91
N GLY A 570 21.42 50.32 -30.62
CA GLY A 570 22.42 49.54 -29.89
C GLY A 570 22.10 48.05 -29.82
N LEU A 571 20.84 47.69 -29.59
CA LEU A 571 20.40 46.29 -29.60
C LEU A 571 20.52 45.64 -30.99
N ALA A 572 20.14 46.35 -32.06
CA ALA A 572 20.28 45.86 -33.43
C ALA A 572 21.76 45.69 -33.85
N ALA A 573 22.68 46.48 -33.27
CA ALA A 573 24.12 46.31 -33.45
C ALA A 573 24.73 45.21 -32.53
N LEU A 574 24.12 44.96 -31.37
CA LEU A 574 24.60 44.00 -30.37
C LEU A 574 24.17 42.57 -30.66
N LEU A 575 22.91 42.37 -31.06
CA LEU A 575 22.25 41.06 -31.16
C LEU A 575 22.15 40.62 -32.63
N PRO A 576 22.76 39.48 -33.02
CA PRO A 576 22.73 39.01 -34.41
C PRO A 576 21.31 38.83 -34.96
N GLY A 577 21.06 39.40 -36.14
CA GLY A 577 19.78 39.26 -36.85
C GLY A 577 18.63 40.16 -36.36
N VAL A 578 18.84 40.90 -35.26
CA VAL A 578 17.83 41.84 -34.73
C VAL A 578 17.84 43.13 -35.55
N THR A 579 16.70 43.51 -36.12
CA THR A 579 16.50 44.86 -36.68
C THR A 579 15.87 45.78 -35.63
N GLU A 580 15.85 47.09 -35.89
CA GLU A 580 15.12 48.01 -35.00
C GLU A 580 13.61 47.68 -34.93
N ASP A 581 13.01 47.14 -35.98
CA ASP A 581 11.58 46.77 -35.97
C ASP A 581 11.31 45.50 -35.15
N ASN A 582 12.35 44.72 -34.83
CA ASN A 582 12.30 43.57 -33.92
C ASN A 582 12.34 43.98 -32.43
N ILE A 583 12.21 45.27 -32.07
CA ILE A 583 12.41 45.75 -30.70
C ILE A 583 11.18 46.50 -30.20
N SER A 584 10.49 45.95 -29.20
CA SER A 584 9.26 46.54 -28.63
C SER A 584 9.41 46.86 -27.14
N MET A 585 8.95 48.05 -26.74
CA MET A 585 8.77 48.41 -25.34
C MET A 585 7.31 48.20 -24.93
N ARG A 586 7.09 47.54 -23.80
CA ARG A 586 5.77 47.18 -23.27
C ARG A 586 5.52 47.89 -21.95
N ARG A 587 4.27 48.24 -21.70
CA ARG A 587 3.85 48.71 -20.39
C ARG A 587 3.67 47.49 -19.48
N PHE A 588 4.67 47.24 -18.64
CA PHE A 588 4.73 46.15 -17.69
C PHE A 588 5.01 46.73 -16.30
N ASP A 589 3.99 46.74 -15.45
CA ASP A 589 3.99 47.47 -14.18
C ASP A 589 4.81 46.74 -13.06
N HIS A 590 5.53 45.66 -13.41
CA HIS A 590 6.31 44.80 -12.50
C HIS A 590 7.83 44.95 -12.73
N ARG A 591 8.65 44.69 -11.70
CA ARG A 591 10.11 44.92 -11.72
C ARG A 591 10.94 43.89 -12.47
N TYR A 592 10.46 42.66 -12.63
CA TYR A 592 11.22 41.58 -13.26
C TYR A 592 10.30 40.69 -14.12
N PRO A 593 10.75 40.24 -15.30
CA PRO A 593 12.00 40.64 -15.98
C PRO A 593 11.91 42.06 -16.54
N GLU A 594 13.06 42.70 -16.74
CA GLU A 594 13.11 44.02 -17.39
C GLU A 594 13.15 43.92 -18.92
N ILE A 595 13.75 42.84 -19.43
CA ILE A 595 13.95 42.57 -20.85
C ILE A 595 13.95 41.06 -21.10
N VAL A 596 13.38 40.64 -22.22
CA VAL A 596 13.18 39.25 -22.62
C VAL A 596 13.36 39.12 -24.13
N TRP A 597 14.07 38.08 -24.56
CA TRP A 597 14.08 37.61 -25.94
C TRP A 597 12.88 36.67 -26.20
N ASP A 598 12.09 36.98 -27.23
CA ASP A 598 11.08 36.08 -27.79
C ASP A 598 11.62 35.40 -29.05
N GLU A 599 11.97 34.12 -28.91
CA GLU A 599 12.44 33.27 -29.99
C GLU A 599 11.37 33.06 -31.09
N SER A 600 10.07 33.11 -30.75
CA SER A 600 8.99 32.79 -31.68
C SER A 600 8.70 33.91 -32.69
N THR A 601 8.89 35.17 -32.28
CA THR A 601 8.80 36.35 -33.17
C THR A 601 10.17 36.91 -33.57
N GLN A 602 11.25 36.39 -32.97
CA GLN A 602 12.61 36.95 -33.06
C GLN A 602 12.62 38.43 -32.63
N THR A 603 12.03 38.74 -31.47
CA THR A 603 11.95 40.12 -30.96
C THR A 603 12.56 40.30 -29.56
N VAL A 604 13.12 41.49 -29.33
CA VAL A 604 13.48 41.96 -27.99
C VAL A 604 12.28 42.70 -27.40
N VAL A 605 11.85 42.27 -26.21
CA VAL A 605 10.72 42.85 -25.49
C VAL A 605 11.20 43.39 -24.16
N MET A 606 11.02 44.69 -23.90
CA MET A 606 11.48 45.36 -22.67
C MET A 606 10.37 46.12 -21.96
N ARG A 607 10.46 46.29 -20.64
CA ARG A 607 9.54 47.15 -19.88
C ARG A 607 9.89 48.64 -20.05
N GLU A 608 8.98 49.51 -19.61
CA GLU A 608 9.28 50.93 -19.41
C GLU A 608 10.29 51.08 -18.25
N PRO A 609 11.42 51.79 -18.42
CA PRO A 609 12.45 51.91 -17.39
C PRO A 609 11.99 52.79 -16.22
N ASP A 610 12.35 52.41 -14.99
CA ASP A 610 12.06 53.20 -13.79
C ASP A 610 12.78 54.58 -13.85
N PRO A 611 12.17 55.66 -13.32
CA PRO A 611 12.76 56.99 -13.34
C PRO A 611 14.08 57.04 -12.53
N CYS A 612 15.13 57.62 -13.12
CA CYS A 612 16.46 57.63 -12.52
C CYS A 612 16.52 58.48 -11.25
N GLN A 613 16.79 57.84 -10.11
CA GLN A 613 16.82 58.52 -8.80
C GLN A 613 17.99 59.50 -8.63
N GLU A 614 19.07 59.34 -9.40
CA GLU A 614 20.23 60.23 -9.39
C GLU A 614 19.93 61.56 -10.11
N HIS A 615 19.13 61.50 -11.17
CA HIS A 615 18.82 62.63 -12.06
C HIS A 615 17.41 63.14 -11.78
N ARG A 616 17.27 63.91 -10.68
CA ARG A 616 15.99 64.32 -10.06
C ARG A 616 14.92 64.88 -11.01
N ASP A 617 15.30 65.50 -12.11
CA ASP A 617 14.36 66.08 -13.07
C ASP A 617 13.62 64.99 -13.88
N GLY A 618 14.16 63.76 -13.94
CA GLY A 618 13.53 62.53 -14.45
C GLY A 618 13.34 62.46 -15.98
N SER A 619 12.88 63.55 -16.60
CA SER A 619 12.59 63.62 -18.03
C SER A 619 13.86 63.90 -18.86
N GLY A 620 14.62 62.85 -19.19
CA GLY A 620 15.72 62.95 -20.17
C GLY A 620 16.90 62.00 -19.95
N CYS A 621 17.10 61.49 -18.74
CA CYS A 621 18.23 60.64 -18.38
C CYS A 621 18.23 59.30 -19.14
N MET A 622 19.39 58.91 -19.69
CA MET A 622 19.58 57.69 -20.47
C MET A 622 20.37 56.60 -19.71
N CYS A 623 20.54 56.75 -18.40
CA CYS A 623 21.34 55.86 -17.55
C CYS A 623 20.87 54.39 -17.57
N TRP A 624 19.60 54.16 -17.92
CA TRP A 624 18.97 52.84 -18.04
C TRP A 624 19.46 52.02 -19.25
N ILE A 625 20.00 52.67 -20.30
CA ILE A 625 20.46 51.99 -21.53
C ILE A 625 21.57 50.97 -21.24
N GLY A 626 22.56 51.33 -20.42
CA GLY A 626 23.68 50.45 -20.08
C GLY A 626 23.23 49.13 -19.43
N PRO A 627 22.47 49.17 -18.31
CA PRO A 627 21.85 48.00 -17.70
C PRO A 627 20.98 47.20 -18.67
N TYR A 628 20.12 47.83 -19.47
CA TYR A 628 19.23 47.11 -20.38
C TYR A 628 19.99 46.42 -21.51
N LEU A 629 21.09 46.99 -22.02
CA LEU A 629 21.95 46.33 -23.02
C LEU A 629 22.65 45.10 -22.43
N HIS A 630 23.08 45.19 -21.16
CA HIS A 630 23.70 44.06 -20.46
C HIS A 630 22.70 42.92 -20.25
N LEU A 631 21.50 43.21 -19.74
CA LEU A 631 20.43 42.23 -19.54
C LEU A 631 19.96 41.62 -20.86
N ALA A 632 19.89 42.39 -21.95
CA ALA A 632 19.57 41.86 -23.28
C ALA A 632 20.62 40.87 -23.80
N ALA A 633 21.90 41.16 -23.60
CA ALA A 633 23.00 40.26 -23.97
C ALA A 633 23.02 38.99 -23.11
N GLU A 634 22.76 39.12 -21.80
CA GLU A 634 22.61 37.97 -20.90
C GLU A 634 21.44 37.08 -21.34
N ASP A 635 20.26 37.65 -21.58
CA ASP A 635 19.08 36.89 -21.96
C ASP A 635 19.22 36.21 -23.32
N TYR A 636 19.78 36.90 -24.31
CA TYR A 636 20.07 36.34 -25.62
C TYR A 636 21.08 35.18 -25.53
N CYS A 637 22.11 35.27 -24.68
CA CYS A 637 23.04 34.17 -24.42
C CYS A 637 22.40 33.00 -23.67
N ASN A 638 21.43 33.26 -22.78
CA ASN A 638 20.68 32.22 -22.08
C ASN A 638 19.77 31.41 -23.02
N VAL A 639 19.16 32.07 -24.03
CA VAL A 639 18.37 31.38 -25.07
C VAL A 639 19.28 30.71 -26.13
N HIS A 640 20.45 31.27 -26.43
CA HIS A 640 21.38 30.74 -27.43
C HIS A 640 22.75 30.34 -26.83
N PRO A 641 22.90 29.13 -26.24
CA PRO A 641 24.17 28.66 -25.69
C PRO A 641 25.35 28.67 -26.68
N ASP A 642 25.07 28.40 -27.97
CA ASP A 642 26.08 28.48 -29.03
C ASP A 642 26.57 29.93 -29.25
N ALA A 643 25.72 30.93 -29.04
CA ALA A 643 26.11 32.34 -29.09
C ALA A 643 26.87 32.80 -27.84
N ALA A 644 26.72 32.13 -26.69
CA ALA A 644 27.59 32.35 -25.54
C ALA A 644 29.04 31.95 -25.86
N SER A 645 29.23 30.83 -26.57
CA SER A 645 30.53 30.46 -27.17
C SER A 645 31.00 31.51 -28.21
N GLY A 646 30.05 32.08 -28.96
CA GLY A 646 30.21 33.18 -29.91
C GLY A 646 30.50 34.56 -29.32
N ARG A 647 30.57 34.71 -27.99
CA ARG A 647 31.12 35.89 -27.28
C ARG A 647 30.42 37.23 -27.58
N LEU A 648 29.25 37.45 -26.97
CA LEU A 648 28.77 38.81 -26.62
C LEU A 648 29.68 39.44 -25.55
N THR A 649 30.88 39.86 -25.95
CA THR A 649 31.91 40.36 -25.02
C THR A 649 31.57 41.71 -24.40
N LEU A 650 32.23 42.07 -23.30
CA LEU A 650 32.19 43.43 -22.76
C LEU A 650 32.61 44.50 -23.79
N PRO A 651 33.67 44.33 -24.62
CA PRO A 651 33.93 45.15 -25.80
C PRO A 651 32.85 45.16 -26.91
N SER A 652 31.93 44.20 -26.94
CA SER A 652 30.77 44.21 -27.85
C SER A 652 29.64 45.06 -27.25
N MET A 653 29.30 44.82 -25.98
CA MET A 653 28.34 45.65 -25.23
C MET A 653 28.77 47.12 -25.16
N PHE A 654 30.06 47.40 -24.96
CA PHE A 654 30.59 48.75 -24.93
C PHE A 654 30.51 49.45 -26.31
N ARG A 655 30.70 48.73 -27.42
CA ARG A 655 30.50 49.30 -28.77
C ARG A 655 29.03 49.60 -29.03
N ALA A 656 28.12 48.68 -28.72
CA ALA A 656 26.67 48.92 -28.80
C ALA A 656 26.22 50.12 -27.94
N PHE A 657 26.81 50.29 -26.75
CA PHE A 657 26.57 51.47 -25.90
C PHE A 657 27.10 52.77 -26.52
N MET A 658 28.33 52.77 -27.08
CA MET A 658 28.87 53.92 -27.81
C MET A 658 28.02 54.27 -29.05
N GLU A 659 27.46 53.26 -29.72
CA GLU A 659 26.55 53.44 -30.87
C GLU A 659 25.18 53.99 -30.44
N CYS A 660 24.63 53.59 -29.28
CA CYS A 660 23.49 54.27 -28.66
C CYS A 660 23.79 55.76 -28.45
N MET A 661 24.95 56.07 -27.88
CA MET A 661 25.35 57.43 -27.49
C MET A 661 25.85 58.27 -28.67
N SER A 662 25.89 57.71 -29.90
CA SER A 662 26.20 58.47 -31.11
C SER A 662 25.24 59.66 -31.30
N GLY A 663 25.83 60.83 -31.57
CA GLY A 663 25.08 62.08 -31.72
C GLY A 663 24.63 62.76 -30.41
N VAL A 664 25.14 62.34 -29.24
CA VAL A 664 24.98 63.13 -28.00
C VAL A 664 26.02 64.27 -27.97
N VAL A 665 25.68 65.39 -28.60
CA VAL A 665 26.48 66.63 -28.51
C VAL A 665 26.48 67.10 -27.04
N GLY A 666 27.63 67.01 -26.39
CA GLY A 666 27.80 67.34 -24.96
C GLY A 666 28.44 66.22 -24.10
N MET A 667 28.62 65.00 -24.61
CA MET A 667 29.43 63.96 -23.94
C MET A 667 30.85 63.80 -24.52
N HIS A 668 31.16 64.53 -25.59
CA HIS A 668 32.54 64.88 -25.93
C HIS A 668 32.77 66.34 -25.54
N GLU A 669 33.99 66.62 -25.07
CA GLU A 669 34.50 67.95 -24.71
C GLU A 669 33.92 68.58 -23.42
N VAL A 670 34.27 67.98 -22.26
CA VAL A 670 34.52 68.75 -21.02
C VAL A 670 36.03 68.67 -20.70
N SER A 671 36.83 69.21 -21.62
CA SER A 671 38.31 69.15 -21.58
C SER A 671 38.94 70.53 -21.65
N GLY A 672 38.67 71.35 -20.64
CA GLY A 672 39.43 72.56 -20.30
C GLY A 672 38.99 73.88 -20.95
N GLU A 673 38.69 74.87 -20.12
CA GLU A 673 39.49 76.11 -20.04
C GLU A 673 39.16 76.93 -18.78
N GLY A 674 40.16 77.67 -18.25
CA GLY A 674 39.97 78.83 -17.35
C GLY A 674 39.76 78.57 -15.84
N GLY A 675 40.64 79.14 -14.99
CA GLY A 675 40.32 79.43 -13.57
C GLY A 675 41.31 79.01 -12.48
N GLN A 676 42.54 79.56 -12.46
CA GLN A 676 43.42 79.43 -11.28
C GLN A 676 43.00 80.36 -10.13
N ALA A 677 42.72 79.82 -8.93
CA ALA A 677 42.80 80.58 -7.66
C ALA A 677 42.86 79.70 -6.39
N HIS A 678 44.07 79.26 -6.02
CA HIS A 678 44.59 79.07 -4.64
C HIS A 678 43.86 78.27 -3.52
N LEU A 679 44.70 77.49 -2.81
CA LEU A 679 44.67 77.08 -1.38
C LEU A 679 43.78 75.91 -0.90
N ARG A 680 44.48 74.78 -0.60
CA ARG A 680 44.45 73.95 0.63
C ARG A 680 43.12 73.31 1.11
N ASP A 681 43.09 72.07 1.62
CA ASP A 681 44.12 71.05 1.92
C ASP A 681 43.47 69.64 1.92
N ASN A 682 44.27 68.57 1.74
CA ASN A 682 43.96 67.13 1.97
C ASN A 682 42.82 66.52 1.10
N ILE A 683 42.87 65.29 0.59
CA ILE A 683 43.56 64.04 1.00
C ILE A 683 44.23 63.37 -0.21
N ALA A 684 45.28 62.59 0.00
CA ALA A 684 46.07 61.95 -1.06
C ALA A 684 45.42 60.69 -1.68
N HIS A 685 45.67 60.46 -2.98
CA HIS A 685 45.36 59.19 -3.65
C HIS A 685 46.30 58.05 -3.23
N SER A 686 45.77 56.83 -3.20
CA SER A 686 46.56 55.61 -3.37
C SER A 686 45.77 54.56 -4.16
N TYR A 687 46.01 54.48 -5.47
CA TYR A 687 45.69 53.28 -6.25
C TYR A 687 46.72 52.19 -5.95
N PRO A 688 46.31 50.98 -5.53
CA PRO A 688 47.13 49.79 -5.69
C PRO A 688 47.14 49.38 -7.17
N LYS A 689 48.33 49.18 -7.73
CA LYS A 689 48.52 48.67 -9.09
C LYS A 689 48.51 47.14 -9.06
N ALA A 690 48.00 46.49 -10.10
CA ALA A 690 47.92 45.03 -10.14
C ALA A 690 49.31 44.36 -10.09
N THR A 691 49.41 43.29 -9.32
CA THR A 691 50.46 42.26 -9.39
C THR A 691 49.80 40.95 -9.80
N VAL A 692 50.37 40.28 -10.81
CA VAL A 692 50.01 38.91 -11.18
C VAL A 692 50.97 37.98 -10.47
N GLU A 693 50.47 37.06 -9.65
CA GLU A 693 51.21 35.87 -9.22
C GLU A 693 50.25 34.76 -8.76
N ASP A 694 50.38 33.61 -9.40
CA ASP A 694 50.03 32.22 -9.07
C ASP A 694 48.62 31.76 -8.60
N GLU A 695 48.39 30.49 -8.91
CA GLU A 695 47.19 29.70 -8.70
C GLU A 695 47.08 29.21 -7.25
N SER A 696 45.89 29.30 -6.65
CA SER A 696 45.55 28.55 -5.44
C SER A 696 44.04 28.33 -5.38
N ASP A 697 43.61 27.06 -5.39
CA ASP A 697 42.21 26.69 -5.18
C ASP A 697 41.70 27.23 -3.84
N ASN A 698 40.44 27.68 -3.81
CA ASN A 698 39.75 27.88 -2.55
C ASN A 698 38.30 27.40 -2.63
N GLU A 699 37.90 26.65 -1.62
CA GLU A 699 36.83 25.65 -1.66
C GLU A 699 35.43 26.22 -1.87
N LEU A 700 34.57 25.42 -2.52
CA LEU A 700 33.13 25.55 -2.42
C LEU A 700 32.72 25.39 -0.94
N GLY A 701 32.27 26.48 -0.32
CA GLY A 701 31.77 26.48 1.06
C GLY A 701 30.48 25.67 1.24
N TYR A 702 30.61 24.35 1.37
CA TYR A 702 29.53 23.48 1.84
C TYR A 702 29.22 23.83 3.31
N VAL A 703 28.00 24.32 3.55
CA VAL A 703 27.50 24.56 4.91
C VAL A 703 27.08 23.22 5.53
N THR A 704 28.04 22.50 6.11
CA THR A 704 27.77 21.35 6.97
C THR A 704 27.20 21.84 8.30
N PRO A 705 26.01 21.41 8.74
CA PRO A 705 25.49 21.79 10.06
C PRO A 705 26.27 21.08 11.18
N GLU A 706 26.56 21.80 12.26
CA GLU A 706 27.28 21.23 13.41
C GLU A 706 26.48 20.11 14.12
N PRO A 707 27.14 19.01 14.54
CA PRO A 707 26.49 17.99 15.36
C PRO A 707 26.32 18.48 16.80
N ARG A 708 25.15 19.04 17.13
CA ARG A 708 24.78 19.33 18.53
C ARG A 708 24.65 18.06 19.35
N ALA A 709 25.70 17.75 20.11
CA ALA A 709 25.70 16.68 21.11
C ALA A 709 24.55 16.88 22.11
N THR A 710 23.55 16.01 22.03
CA THR A 710 22.41 15.97 22.97
C THR A 710 22.56 14.72 23.82
N GLN A 711 22.42 14.85 25.14
CA GLN A 711 22.63 13.75 26.07
C GLN A 711 21.47 12.74 26.05
N VAL A 712 21.80 11.50 26.45
CA VAL A 712 20.91 10.33 26.48
C VAL A 712 19.62 10.59 27.25
N VAL A 713 18.48 10.28 26.63
CA VAL A 713 17.25 9.84 27.33
C VAL A 713 16.68 8.61 26.63
N GLU A 714 17.02 7.44 27.16
CA GLU A 714 16.50 6.14 26.74
C GLU A 714 15.17 5.84 27.46
N LEU A 715 14.06 6.45 27.04
CA LEU A 715 12.72 6.13 27.59
C LEU A 715 11.56 6.66 26.73
N ALA A 716 11.01 5.82 25.85
CA ALA A 716 9.79 6.12 25.07
C ALA A 716 8.84 4.91 24.89
N SER A 717 8.98 3.87 25.73
CA SER A 717 8.30 2.57 25.55
C SER A 717 7.45 2.14 26.76
N GLN A 718 7.01 3.08 27.60
CA GLN A 718 6.21 2.78 28.80
C GLN A 718 5.46 4.02 29.36
N ALA A 719 4.37 4.45 28.70
CA ALA A 719 3.62 5.65 29.11
C ALA A 719 2.09 5.63 28.84
N TYR A 720 1.45 4.46 28.77
CA TYR A 720 -0.01 4.34 28.73
C TYR A 720 -0.50 3.25 29.69
N MET A 721 -0.89 3.63 30.91
CA MET A 721 -1.84 2.96 31.83
C MET A 721 -1.73 3.63 33.23
N THR A 722 -2.40 4.75 33.45
CA THR A 722 -2.72 5.26 34.80
C THR A 722 -3.90 6.25 34.72
N PRO A 723 -4.94 6.13 35.56
CA PRO A 723 -6.09 7.05 35.53
C PRO A 723 -5.80 8.32 36.34
N VAL A 724 -6.23 9.48 35.82
CA VAL A 724 -6.21 10.74 36.58
C VAL A 724 -7.38 10.75 37.56
N THR A 725 -7.07 10.72 38.86
CA THR A 725 -8.09 10.76 39.92
C THR A 725 -8.51 12.21 40.18
N THR A 726 -9.76 12.56 39.89
CA THR A 726 -10.32 13.90 40.14
C THR A 726 -10.68 14.11 41.61
N SER A 727 -10.27 15.24 42.20
CA SER A 727 -10.78 15.78 43.48
C SER A 727 -10.57 17.30 43.54
N PRO A 728 -11.34 18.05 44.36
CA PRO A 728 -11.90 19.32 43.85
C PRO A 728 -11.53 20.60 44.64
N SER A 729 -11.96 21.73 44.04
CA SER A 729 -12.20 23.06 44.65
C SER A 729 -11.00 24.00 44.87
N VAL A 730 -11.13 25.24 44.37
CA VAL A 730 -11.28 26.48 45.16
C VAL A 730 -11.72 27.62 44.21
N ASP A 731 -12.38 28.65 44.76
CA ASP A 731 -13.10 29.72 44.06
C ASP A 731 -12.25 30.72 43.24
N GLY A 732 -12.90 31.39 42.29
CA GLY A 732 -12.33 32.50 41.49
C GLY A 732 -13.39 33.29 40.71
N GLN A 733 -14.10 34.20 41.37
CA GLN A 733 -15.15 35.03 40.75
C GLN A 733 -14.59 36.11 39.81
N THR A 734 -15.29 36.39 38.71
CA THR A 734 -15.50 37.77 38.21
C THR A 734 -16.73 37.82 37.29
N ASN A 735 -17.33 39.00 37.10
CA ASN A 735 -18.69 39.16 36.56
C ASN A 735 -18.72 39.63 35.09
N GLY A 736 -19.77 39.27 34.34
CA GLY A 736 -19.98 39.73 32.95
C GLY A 736 -21.38 39.45 32.37
N THR A 737 -22.28 40.42 32.53
CA THR A 737 -23.53 40.70 31.76
C THR A 737 -23.39 40.41 30.24
N THR A 738 -24.38 40.03 29.42
CA THR A 738 -25.89 39.98 29.44
C THR A 738 -26.37 39.38 28.09
N PRO A 739 -27.68 39.29 27.73
CA PRO A 739 -28.89 38.95 28.49
C PRO A 739 -29.63 37.74 27.85
N SER A 740 -30.74 37.28 28.45
CA SER A 740 -31.61 36.26 27.85
C SER A 740 -32.70 36.87 26.94
N THR A 741 -33.02 36.22 25.82
CA THR A 741 -34.26 36.46 25.06
C THR A 741 -34.74 35.16 24.44
N ALA A 742 -35.85 34.61 24.94
CA ALA A 742 -36.44 33.39 24.40
C ALA A 742 -37.36 33.72 23.21
N THR A 743 -37.21 33.00 22.09
CA THR A 743 -38.19 33.01 20.98
C THR A 743 -38.46 31.58 20.52
N SER A 744 -39.74 31.20 20.48
CA SER A 744 -40.17 29.87 20.06
C SER A 744 -40.57 29.85 18.57
N LEU A 745 -39.87 29.05 17.77
CA LEU A 745 -40.24 28.66 16.41
C LEU A 745 -39.88 27.17 16.26
N LYS A 746 -40.85 26.25 16.37
CA LYS A 746 -41.70 25.72 15.27
C LYS A 746 -40.91 25.01 14.17
N GLU A 747 -41.04 23.68 14.16
CA GLU A 747 -40.68 22.83 13.02
C GLU A 747 -41.44 23.22 11.74
N PRO A 748 -40.76 23.28 10.58
CA PRO A 748 -41.41 23.14 9.29
C PRO A 748 -41.37 21.66 8.85
N ARG A 749 -42.53 21.00 8.82
CA ARG A 749 -42.68 19.78 8.00
C ARG A 749 -42.57 20.16 6.53
N LEU A 750 -41.74 19.45 5.77
CA LEU A 750 -41.76 19.51 4.31
C LEU A 750 -42.05 18.12 3.74
N SER A 751 -43.04 18.05 2.85
CA SER A 751 -43.44 16.84 2.14
C SER A 751 -42.65 16.72 0.82
N PRO A 752 -42.39 15.49 0.33
CA PRO A 752 -41.78 15.31 -0.99
C PRO A 752 -42.80 15.58 -2.09
N LEU A 753 -42.57 16.63 -2.87
CA LEU A 753 -43.19 16.84 -4.18
C LEU A 753 -42.06 17.22 -5.15
N VAL A 754 -41.77 16.33 -6.10
CA VAL A 754 -40.78 16.56 -7.16
C VAL A 754 -41.44 16.20 -8.48
N GLU A 755 -41.69 17.20 -9.31
CA GLU A 755 -42.22 17.03 -10.66
C GLU A 755 -41.08 16.66 -11.62
N HIS A 756 -41.36 15.83 -12.62
CA HIS A 756 -40.39 15.49 -13.66
C HIS A 756 -40.39 16.53 -14.80
N PRO A 757 -39.24 17.11 -15.17
CA PRO A 757 -39.10 17.80 -16.45
C PRO A 757 -38.96 16.79 -17.61
N PRO A 758 -39.38 17.15 -18.85
CA PRO A 758 -39.38 16.24 -19.99
C PRO A 758 -38.00 16.10 -20.68
N PRO A 759 -37.73 14.98 -21.38
CA PRO A 759 -36.49 14.79 -22.12
C PRO A 759 -36.45 15.67 -23.37
N SER A 760 -35.40 16.48 -23.50
CA SER A 760 -35.11 17.25 -24.73
C SER A 760 -34.28 16.42 -25.70
N ALA A 761 -34.51 16.60 -27.00
CA ALA A 761 -33.95 15.75 -28.05
C ALA A 761 -32.43 15.91 -28.23
N SER A 762 -31.70 14.80 -28.21
CA SER A 762 -30.28 14.73 -28.56
C SER A 762 -30.08 14.70 -30.07
N GLN A 763 -29.58 15.81 -30.64
CA GLN A 763 -29.06 15.82 -32.01
C GLN A 763 -27.69 15.10 -32.03
N GLN A 764 -27.54 14.07 -32.87
CA GLN A 764 -26.21 13.53 -33.22
C GLN A 764 -25.76 14.12 -34.57
N PRO A 765 -24.51 14.62 -34.69
CA PRO A 765 -23.91 14.93 -35.98
C PRO A 765 -23.44 13.65 -36.69
N SER A 766 -23.59 13.61 -38.01
CA SER A 766 -23.30 12.44 -38.85
C SER A 766 -22.05 12.64 -39.73
N SER A 767 -21.02 11.81 -39.53
CA SER A 767 -19.83 11.63 -40.41
C SER A 767 -19.00 10.45 -39.85
N GLU A 768 -18.42 9.50 -40.58
CA GLU A 768 -18.45 9.16 -42.02
C GLU A 768 -17.97 7.69 -42.21
N LEU A 769 -17.87 7.19 -43.46
CA LEU A 769 -17.17 5.94 -43.86
C LEU A 769 -17.68 4.62 -43.23
N ALA A 770 -18.61 3.85 -43.81
CA ALA A 770 -18.62 3.17 -45.11
C ALA A 770 -17.58 2.02 -45.28
N ASN A 771 -18.07 0.77 -45.40
CA ASN A 771 -17.75 -0.20 -46.48
C ASN A 771 -18.15 -1.67 -46.16
N ARG A 772 -19.35 -2.12 -46.59
CA ARG A 772 -19.56 -3.36 -47.38
C ARG A 772 -21.04 -3.67 -47.67
N ALA A 773 -21.28 -3.88 -48.96
CA ALA A 773 -21.98 -5.00 -49.60
C ALA A 773 -23.21 -5.59 -48.87
N VAL A 774 -24.44 -5.35 -49.32
CA VAL A 774 -25.04 -5.90 -50.56
C VAL A 774 -25.13 -7.43 -50.53
N MET A 775 -26.27 -7.91 -50.05
CA MET A 775 -26.97 -9.06 -50.63
C MET A 775 -28.41 -8.64 -50.89
N ALA A 776 -28.79 -8.64 -52.17
CA ALA A 776 -30.14 -8.29 -52.60
C ALA A 776 -30.86 -9.56 -53.04
N SER A 777 -31.98 -9.85 -52.40
CA SER A 777 -32.94 -10.86 -52.84
C SER A 777 -34.34 -10.28 -52.77
N ALA A 778 -34.67 -9.56 -53.84
CA ALA A 778 -35.83 -9.85 -54.67
C ALA A 778 -37.09 -10.34 -53.93
N ALA A 779 -37.94 -9.38 -53.52
CA ALA A 779 -39.35 -9.66 -53.30
C ALA A 779 -39.96 -10.17 -54.61
N VAL A 780 -40.36 -11.45 -54.65
CA VAL A 780 -41.05 -12.02 -55.80
C VAL A 780 -42.49 -11.53 -55.75
N ASP A 781 -42.87 -10.75 -56.77
CA ASP A 781 -44.24 -10.24 -56.93
C ASP A 781 -45.18 -11.40 -57.31
N VAL A 782 -45.90 -11.91 -56.31
CA VAL A 782 -46.99 -12.89 -56.48
C VAL A 782 -48.33 -12.24 -56.10
N SER A 783 -48.58 -11.04 -56.62
CA SER A 783 -49.91 -10.40 -56.59
C SER A 783 -50.91 -11.09 -57.54
N GLY A 784 -51.07 -12.41 -57.41
CA GLY A 784 -51.76 -13.28 -58.37
C GLY A 784 -52.87 -14.15 -57.79
N GLN A 785 -54.12 -13.76 -58.06
CA GLN A 785 -55.31 -14.64 -58.09
C GLN A 785 -55.68 -15.46 -56.82
N GLN A 786 -56.07 -14.81 -55.72
CA GLN A 786 -56.89 -15.46 -54.68
C GLN A 786 -58.20 -14.73 -54.28
N ASN A 787 -58.49 -13.54 -54.84
CA ASN A 787 -59.74 -12.80 -54.60
C ASN A 787 -61.01 -13.46 -55.23
N GLY A 788 -60.98 -14.77 -55.54
CA GLY A 788 -62.06 -15.49 -56.22
C GLY A 788 -62.96 -16.35 -55.34
N GLU A 789 -62.55 -16.66 -54.09
CA GLU A 789 -63.28 -17.61 -53.24
C GLU A 789 -63.93 -16.99 -51.99
N GLU A 790 -63.38 -15.92 -51.40
CA GLU A 790 -64.05 -15.22 -50.27
C GLU A 790 -65.37 -14.55 -50.67
N GLU A 791 -65.58 -14.25 -51.96
CA GLU A 791 -66.84 -13.69 -52.47
C GLU A 791 -68.00 -14.71 -52.45
N ARG A 792 -67.72 -16.03 -52.43
CA ARG A 792 -68.77 -17.06 -52.31
C ARG A 792 -69.35 -17.16 -50.91
N ILE A 793 -68.52 -17.07 -49.87
CA ILE A 793 -68.98 -17.08 -48.47
C ILE A 793 -69.74 -15.78 -48.14
N SER A 794 -69.33 -14.67 -48.76
CA SER A 794 -69.90 -13.34 -48.55
C SER A 794 -71.33 -13.14 -49.09
N LEU A 795 -71.80 -13.99 -50.02
CA LEU A 795 -73.12 -13.83 -50.64
C LEU A 795 -74.29 -14.31 -49.77
N VAL A 796 -74.04 -15.05 -48.69
CA VAL A 796 -75.09 -15.52 -47.75
C VAL A 796 -75.32 -14.49 -46.65
N GLN A 797 -75.67 -13.26 -47.02
CA GLN A 797 -76.05 -12.20 -46.08
C GLN A 797 -77.48 -12.37 -45.53
N GLY A 798 -77.91 -13.62 -45.36
CA GLY A 798 -79.21 -14.04 -44.84
C GLY A 798 -79.05 -14.78 -43.50
N ASN A 799 -79.95 -14.52 -42.56
CA ASN A 799 -79.88 -15.08 -41.21
C ASN A 799 -79.83 -16.63 -41.26
N PRO A 800 -78.77 -17.30 -40.75
CA PRO A 800 -78.50 -18.73 -40.98
C PRO A 800 -79.61 -19.65 -40.43
N HIS A 801 -80.45 -19.17 -39.50
CA HIS A 801 -81.65 -19.88 -39.05
C HIS A 801 -82.74 -20.07 -40.13
N ARG A 802 -82.51 -19.61 -41.38
CA ARG A 802 -83.41 -19.81 -42.53
C ARG A 802 -82.86 -20.71 -43.64
N LEU A 803 -81.62 -21.20 -43.52
CA LEU A 803 -81.07 -22.18 -44.47
C LEU A 803 -81.71 -23.56 -44.25
N ALA A 804 -81.84 -24.36 -45.31
CA ALA A 804 -82.18 -25.77 -45.13
C ALA A 804 -81.00 -26.51 -44.49
N ILE A 805 -81.26 -27.62 -43.79
CA ILE A 805 -80.22 -28.34 -43.03
C ILE A 805 -79.05 -28.79 -43.93
N GLY A 806 -79.31 -29.15 -45.20
CA GLY A 806 -78.25 -29.46 -46.16
C GLY A 806 -77.35 -28.26 -46.47
N ASP A 807 -77.94 -27.10 -46.78
CA ASP A 807 -77.21 -25.88 -47.12
C ASP A 807 -76.44 -25.33 -45.91
N LEU A 808 -77.02 -25.45 -44.71
CA LEU A 808 -76.36 -25.08 -43.45
C LEU A 808 -75.15 -25.99 -43.15
N LEU A 809 -75.25 -27.30 -43.42
CA LEU A 809 -74.13 -28.23 -43.26
C LEU A 809 -73.03 -27.97 -44.29
N MET A 810 -73.38 -27.66 -45.55
CA MET A 810 -72.42 -27.21 -46.57
C MET A 810 -71.70 -25.93 -46.13
N TYR A 811 -72.45 -24.89 -45.76
CA TYR A 811 -71.90 -23.61 -45.30
C TYR A 811 -70.98 -23.80 -44.08
N CYS A 812 -71.37 -24.60 -43.09
CA CYS A 812 -70.49 -24.92 -41.96
C CYS A 812 -69.25 -25.73 -42.38
N GLY A 813 -69.35 -26.62 -43.36
CA GLY A 813 -68.22 -27.34 -43.94
C GLY A 813 -67.21 -26.39 -44.59
N ASP A 814 -67.67 -25.50 -45.47
CA ASP A 814 -66.84 -24.49 -46.14
C ASP A 814 -66.17 -23.55 -45.13
N LEU A 815 -66.88 -23.14 -44.06
CA LEU A 815 -66.33 -22.28 -43.01
C LEU A 815 -65.28 -23.00 -42.15
N ILE A 816 -65.49 -24.28 -41.83
CA ILE A 816 -64.50 -25.12 -41.15
C ILE A 816 -63.26 -25.32 -42.03
N GLN A 817 -63.44 -25.60 -43.32
CA GLN A 817 -62.34 -25.84 -44.25
C GLN A 817 -61.54 -24.56 -44.53
N SER A 818 -62.21 -23.42 -44.74
CA SER A 818 -61.57 -22.10 -44.86
C SER A 818 -60.74 -21.75 -43.61
N ARG A 819 -61.27 -22.05 -42.41
CA ARG A 819 -60.52 -21.87 -41.16
C ARG A 819 -59.32 -22.80 -41.06
N ILE A 820 -59.47 -24.08 -41.39
CA ILE A 820 -58.36 -25.05 -41.40
C ILE A 820 -57.24 -24.61 -42.36
N THR A 821 -57.58 -24.08 -43.55
CA THR A 821 -56.58 -23.53 -44.47
C THR A 821 -55.84 -22.33 -43.87
N LYS A 822 -56.55 -21.35 -43.29
CA LYS A 822 -55.91 -20.18 -42.67
C LYS A 822 -55.07 -20.53 -41.44
N ASP A 823 -55.55 -21.45 -40.60
CA ASP A 823 -54.79 -21.96 -39.44
C ASP A 823 -53.53 -22.74 -39.91
N LEU A 824 -53.59 -23.47 -41.04
CA LEU A 824 -52.43 -24.13 -41.68
C LEU A 824 -51.44 -23.13 -42.28
N GLU A 825 -51.90 -22.08 -42.97
CA GLU A 825 -51.05 -21.03 -43.55
C GLU A 825 -50.27 -20.28 -42.45
N VAL A 826 -50.96 -19.88 -41.38
CA VAL A 826 -50.32 -19.26 -40.19
C VAL A 826 -49.30 -20.20 -39.56
N THR A 827 -49.63 -21.49 -39.40
CA THR A 827 -48.71 -22.49 -38.85
C THR A 827 -47.49 -22.70 -39.76
N SER A 828 -47.68 -22.72 -41.08
CA SER A 828 -46.60 -22.86 -42.06
C SER A 828 -45.65 -21.65 -42.03
N GLY A 829 -46.18 -20.43 -41.92
CA GLY A 829 -45.38 -19.21 -41.73
C GLY A 829 -44.56 -19.23 -40.44
N GLN A 830 -45.14 -19.70 -39.33
CA GLN A 830 -44.42 -19.87 -38.06
C GLN A 830 -43.30 -20.91 -38.17
N ILE A 831 -43.53 -22.05 -38.83
CA ILE A 831 -42.51 -23.09 -39.06
C ILE A 831 -41.35 -22.55 -39.90
N LEU A 832 -41.62 -21.76 -40.94
CA LEU A 832 -40.57 -21.13 -41.75
C LEU A 832 -39.74 -20.13 -40.92
N SER A 833 -40.40 -19.23 -40.18
CA SER A 833 -39.72 -18.25 -39.32
C SER A 833 -38.84 -18.90 -38.25
N LEU A 834 -39.30 -19.98 -37.62
CA LEU A 834 -38.53 -20.75 -36.63
C LEU A 834 -37.38 -21.54 -37.26
N THR A 835 -37.52 -21.94 -38.53
CA THR A 835 -36.44 -22.61 -39.28
C THR A 835 -35.34 -21.61 -39.65
N GLU A 836 -35.70 -20.38 -40.06
CA GLU A 836 -34.73 -19.31 -40.32
C GLU A 836 -34.00 -18.89 -39.04
N GLU A 837 -34.71 -18.74 -37.91
CA GLU A 837 -34.11 -18.44 -36.61
C GLU A 837 -33.16 -19.56 -36.16
N ARG A 838 -33.56 -20.83 -36.30
CA ARG A 838 -32.69 -21.98 -36.02
C ARG A 838 -31.41 -21.94 -36.87
N ASN A 839 -31.53 -21.74 -38.18
CA ASN A 839 -30.37 -21.70 -39.08
C ASN A 839 -29.39 -20.58 -38.69
N ARG A 840 -29.91 -19.40 -38.32
CA ARG A 840 -29.12 -18.26 -37.83
C ARG A 840 -28.41 -18.55 -36.51
N LEU A 841 -29.05 -19.28 -35.60
CA LEU A 841 -28.43 -19.72 -34.34
C LEU A 841 -27.35 -20.80 -34.56
N GLU A 842 -27.56 -21.72 -35.50
CA GLU A 842 -26.55 -22.73 -35.89
C GLU A 842 -25.32 -22.08 -36.55
N GLU A 843 -25.50 -21.07 -37.41
CA GLU A 843 -24.41 -20.29 -37.99
C GLU A 843 -23.63 -19.50 -36.94
N SER A 844 -24.33 -18.82 -36.02
CA SER A 844 -23.72 -18.09 -34.90
C SER A 844 -22.92 -19.00 -33.96
N LEU A 845 -23.44 -20.20 -33.65
CA LEU A 845 -22.72 -21.21 -32.88
C LEU A 845 -21.46 -21.69 -33.62
N ALA A 846 -21.53 -21.87 -34.94
CA ALA A 846 -20.38 -22.22 -35.77
C ALA A 846 -19.33 -21.09 -35.88
N GLU A 847 -19.71 -19.82 -35.73
CA GLU A 847 -18.77 -18.70 -35.55
C GLU A 847 -18.11 -18.71 -34.17
N HIS A 848 -18.89 -18.88 -33.09
CA HIS A 848 -18.35 -18.95 -31.74
C HIS A 848 -17.35 -20.09 -31.54
N LEU A 849 -17.62 -21.29 -32.08
CA LEU A 849 -16.69 -22.42 -32.04
C LEU A 849 -15.39 -22.15 -32.81
N ARG A 850 -15.46 -21.44 -33.95
CA ARG A 850 -14.26 -21.00 -34.70
C ARG A 850 -13.44 -19.97 -33.92
N ALA A 851 -14.09 -19.04 -33.24
CA ALA A 851 -13.42 -18.07 -32.38
C ALA A 851 -12.76 -18.73 -31.15
N GLU A 852 -13.43 -19.71 -30.53
CA GLU A 852 -12.92 -20.46 -29.39
C GLU A 852 -11.65 -21.26 -29.75
N GLU A 853 -11.62 -21.96 -30.89
CA GLU A 853 -10.42 -22.68 -31.35
C GLU A 853 -9.28 -21.73 -31.75
N GLY A 854 -9.61 -20.56 -32.30
CA GLY A 854 -8.65 -19.47 -32.52
C GLY A 854 -7.99 -18.99 -31.22
N LEU A 855 -8.79 -18.79 -30.16
CA LEU A 855 -8.29 -18.43 -28.83
C LEU A 855 -7.44 -19.55 -28.20
N LYS A 856 -7.84 -20.83 -28.32
CA LYS A 856 -7.05 -21.98 -27.87
C LYS A 856 -5.70 -22.07 -28.59
N SER A 857 -5.67 -21.81 -29.89
CA SER A 857 -4.44 -21.75 -30.69
C SER A 857 -3.51 -20.62 -30.23
N ALA A 858 -4.04 -19.41 -30.03
CA ALA A 858 -3.28 -18.28 -29.52
C ALA A 858 -2.71 -18.53 -28.12
N LEU A 859 -3.50 -19.17 -27.23
CA LEU A 859 -3.09 -19.50 -25.86
C LEU A 859 -1.92 -20.51 -25.86
N ARG A 860 -1.96 -21.56 -26.69
CA ARG A 860 -0.84 -22.50 -26.86
C ARG A 860 0.44 -21.80 -27.32
N MET A 861 0.37 -20.91 -28.31
CA MET A 861 1.53 -20.12 -28.74
C MET A 861 2.07 -19.21 -27.62
N GLN A 862 1.19 -18.70 -26.76
CA GLN A 862 1.59 -17.91 -25.58
C GLN A 862 2.27 -18.76 -24.50
N GLU A 863 1.84 -20.02 -24.30
CA GLU A 863 2.49 -20.99 -23.40
C GLU A 863 3.88 -21.42 -23.91
N GLU A 864 4.04 -21.68 -25.20
CA GLU A 864 5.33 -21.95 -25.84
C GLU A 864 6.28 -20.75 -25.73
N ALA A 865 5.77 -19.53 -25.91
CA ALA A 865 6.54 -18.30 -25.68
C ALA A 865 6.90 -18.09 -24.20
N ALA A 866 6.02 -18.44 -23.27
CA ALA A 866 6.25 -18.33 -21.83
C ALA A 866 7.30 -19.33 -21.33
N THR A 867 7.21 -20.61 -21.73
CA THR A 867 8.22 -21.64 -21.42
C THR A 867 9.58 -21.30 -22.01
N THR A 868 9.62 -20.76 -23.24
CA THR A 868 10.85 -20.25 -23.89
C THR A 868 11.45 -19.02 -23.18
N ARG A 869 10.64 -18.20 -22.49
CA ARG A 869 11.13 -17.14 -21.61
C ARG A 869 11.64 -17.71 -20.28
N GLN A 870 10.97 -18.71 -19.73
CA GLN A 870 11.34 -19.34 -18.46
C GLN A 870 12.68 -20.10 -18.54
N SER A 871 12.98 -20.78 -19.67
CA SER A 871 14.28 -21.42 -19.88
C SER A 871 15.42 -20.39 -19.90
N LYS A 872 15.26 -19.29 -20.67
CA LYS A 872 16.22 -18.18 -20.74
C LYS A 872 16.47 -17.53 -19.37
N LEU A 873 15.43 -17.37 -18.54
CA LEU A 873 15.59 -16.88 -17.17
C LEU A 873 16.42 -17.85 -16.31
N LYS A 874 16.15 -19.17 -16.37
CA LYS A 874 16.94 -20.19 -15.66
C LYS A 874 18.40 -20.30 -16.14
N ASP A 875 18.68 -19.96 -17.40
CA ASP A 875 20.06 -19.87 -17.92
C ASP A 875 20.76 -18.60 -17.39
N MET A 876 20.06 -17.46 -17.36
CA MET A 876 20.57 -16.20 -16.81
C MET A 876 20.83 -16.28 -15.30
N GLU A 877 19.95 -16.94 -14.54
CA GLU A 877 20.09 -17.23 -13.11
C GLU A 877 21.35 -18.08 -12.83
N ARG A 878 21.61 -19.11 -13.65
CA ARG A 878 22.87 -19.89 -13.59
C ARG A 878 24.11 -19.04 -13.90
N ILE A 879 24.02 -18.07 -14.79
CA ILE A 879 25.11 -17.12 -15.07
C ILE A 879 25.33 -16.16 -13.88
N LEU A 880 24.26 -15.67 -13.25
CA LEU A 880 24.35 -14.79 -12.08
C LEU A 880 24.99 -15.51 -10.89
N HIS A 881 24.55 -16.71 -10.52
CA HIS A 881 25.19 -17.50 -9.46
C HIS A 881 26.67 -17.82 -9.76
N ALA A 882 27.03 -18.06 -11.03
CA ALA A 882 28.44 -18.22 -11.41
C ALA A 882 29.26 -16.92 -11.24
N LYS A 883 28.63 -15.74 -11.39
CA LYS A 883 29.24 -14.43 -11.14
C LYS A 883 29.34 -14.09 -9.66
N GLU A 884 28.32 -14.40 -8.86
CA GLU A 884 28.35 -14.27 -7.40
C GLU A 884 29.48 -15.12 -6.80
N ALA A 885 29.59 -16.38 -7.23
CA ALA A 885 30.69 -17.27 -6.83
C ALA A 885 32.07 -16.77 -7.31
N GLN A 886 32.15 -16.01 -8.40
CA GLN A 886 33.38 -15.33 -8.83
C GLN A 886 33.70 -14.12 -7.95
N ILE A 887 32.69 -13.32 -7.58
CA ILE A 887 32.82 -12.13 -6.71
C ILE A 887 33.26 -12.54 -5.30
N ALA A 888 32.64 -13.56 -4.69
CA ALA A 888 33.01 -14.05 -3.37
C ALA A 888 34.48 -14.50 -3.30
N ARG A 889 34.99 -15.17 -4.35
CA ARG A 889 36.41 -15.55 -4.46
C ARG A 889 37.34 -14.34 -4.58
N LEU A 890 36.94 -13.31 -5.32
CA LEU A 890 37.70 -12.06 -5.45
C LEU A 890 37.74 -11.31 -4.10
N GLN A 891 36.60 -11.22 -3.40
CA GLN A 891 36.50 -10.59 -2.08
C GLN A 891 37.40 -11.28 -1.04
N GLU A 892 37.40 -12.61 -0.98
CA GLU A 892 38.27 -13.34 -0.04
C GLU A 892 39.76 -13.17 -0.37
N MET A 893 40.15 -13.18 -1.66
CA MET A 893 41.53 -12.86 -2.04
C MET A 893 41.94 -11.44 -1.65
N LEU A 894 41.03 -10.46 -1.78
CA LEU A 894 41.26 -9.06 -1.41
C LEU A 894 41.36 -8.92 0.13
N ARG A 895 40.53 -9.64 0.89
CA ARG A 895 40.60 -9.75 2.36
C ARG A 895 41.96 -10.29 2.82
N LEU A 896 42.44 -11.36 2.18
CA LEU A 896 43.75 -11.96 2.45
C LEU A 896 44.93 -11.03 2.06
N GLN A 897 44.79 -10.23 1.00
CA GLN A 897 45.78 -9.20 0.65
C GLN A 897 45.81 -8.06 1.67
N ASN A 898 44.65 -7.58 2.13
CA ASN A 898 44.56 -6.54 3.17
C ASN A 898 45.17 -7.03 4.51
N GLU A 899 44.90 -8.28 4.91
CA GLU A 899 45.59 -8.91 6.05
C GLU A 899 47.11 -8.93 5.88
N ARG A 900 47.61 -9.18 4.66
CA ARG A 900 49.04 -9.20 4.37
C ARG A 900 49.66 -7.81 4.41
N MET A 901 48.97 -6.77 3.91
CA MET A 901 49.43 -5.38 4.00
C MET A 901 49.52 -4.93 5.45
N LYS A 902 48.49 -5.20 6.27
CA LYS A 902 48.50 -4.89 7.71
C LYS A 902 49.64 -5.58 8.49
N LYS A 903 50.02 -6.79 8.07
CA LYS A 903 51.18 -7.54 8.62
C LYS A 903 52.53 -6.98 8.15
N LEU A 904 52.58 -6.22 7.05
CA LEU A 904 53.78 -5.53 6.55
C LEU A 904 53.90 -4.12 7.15
N GLU A 905 52.82 -3.35 7.22
CA GLU A 905 52.73 -2.03 7.89
C GLU A 905 53.24 -2.12 9.33
N THR A 906 52.66 -3.03 10.12
CA THR A 906 53.08 -3.27 11.52
C THR A 906 54.51 -3.82 11.65
N ALA A 907 55.12 -4.34 10.56
CA ALA A 907 56.54 -4.69 10.54
C ALA A 907 57.43 -3.47 10.21
N VAL A 908 56.98 -2.58 9.31
CA VAL A 908 57.62 -1.30 9.01
C VAL A 908 57.64 -0.41 10.26
N ASP A 909 56.52 -0.25 10.96
CA ASP A 909 56.44 0.52 12.21
C ASP A 909 57.44 0.03 13.28
N ARG A 910 57.59 -1.30 13.39
CA ARG A 910 58.56 -1.94 14.30
C ARG A 910 60.02 -1.79 13.86
N LEU A 911 60.29 -1.42 12.61
CA LEU A 911 61.63 -1.10 12.11
C LEU A 911 61.90 0.41 12.22
N GLU A 912 60.91 1.24 11.89
CA GLU A 912 60.87 2.69 12.13
C GLU A 912 61.13 3.03 13.60
N GLY A 913 60.37 2.44 14.53
CA GLY A 913 60.56 2.64 15.97
C GLY A 913 61.98 2.28 16.42
N ARG A 914 62.53 1.16 15.93
CA ARG A 914 63.93 0.77 16.19
C ARG A 914 64.95 1.72 15.56
N ARG A 915 64.66 2.34 14.40
CA ARG A 915 65.50 3.36 13.76
C ARG A 915 65.47 4.68 14.53
N ARG A 916 64.28 5.14 14.96
CA ARG A 916 64.08 6.33 15.81
C ARG A 916 64.80 6.17 17.15
N GLU A 917 64.70 5.00 17.77
CA GLU A 917 65.38 4.68 19.03
C GLU A 917 66.91 4.61 18.87
N LYS A 918 67.42 3.98 17.80
CA LYS A 918 68.86 4.04 17.48
C LYS A 918 69.34 5.49 17.26
N LYS A 919 68.54 6.33 16.59
CA LYS A 919 68.87 7.76 16.41
C LYS A 919 68.91 8.51 17.74
N ARG A 920 67.94 8.27 18.65
CA ARG A 920 67.96 8.83 20.01
C ARG A 920 69.22 8.44 20.78
N LYS A 921 69.57 7.15 20.79
CA LYS A 921 70.78 6.67 21.50
C LYS A 921 72.08 7.21 20.90
N ALA A 922 72.15 7.35 19.57
CA ALA A 922 73.28 7.99 18.91
C ALA A 922 73.40 9.49 19.25
N ILE A 923 72.26 10.22 19.30
CA ILE A 923 72.25 11.62 19.73
C ILE A 923 72.65 11.74 21.20
N ALA A 924 72.09 10.94 22.10
CA ALA A 924 72.44 10.96 23.51
C ALA A 924 73.93 10.64 23.77
N ALA A 925 74.51 9.68 23.03
CA ALA A 925 75.93 9.39 23.08
C ALA A 925 76.80 10.54 22.54
N LEU A 926 76.37 11.21 21.47
CA LEU A 926 77.04 12.41 20.97
C LEU A 926 76.93 13.59 21.94
N SER A 927 75.78 13.79 22.59
CA SER A 927 75.59 14.80 23.63
C SER A 927 76.47 14.52 24.85
N ALA A 928 76.61 13.27 25.28
CA ALA A 928 77.54 12.89 26.35
C ALA A 928 79.01 13.16 25.96
N LEU A 929 79.42 12.80 24.75
CA LEU A 929 80.76 13.08 24.21
C LEU A 929 81.02 14.58 23.94
N LEU A 930 80.00 15.42 23.97
CA LEU A 930 80.08 16.89 23.86
C LEU A 930 79.90 17.60 25.22
N ALA A 931 79.65 16.85 26.29
CA ALA A 931 79.45 17.38 27.65
C ALA A 931 80.69 17.23 28.55
N GLU A 932 81.77 16.60 28.07
CA GLU A 932 83.08 16.61 28.74
C GLU A 932 83.85 17.91 28.44
N SER A 933 83.30 19.05 28.87
CA SER A 933 84.02 20.31 29.05
C SER A 933 83.38 21.12 30.17
N ASP A 934 84.20 21.41 31.19
CA ASP A 934 84.07 22.47 32.20
C ASP A 934 82.98 22.38 33.30
N GLU A 935 83.50 22.22 34.54
CA GLU A 935 82.95 22.57 35.86
C GLU A 935 81.67 21.83 36.35
N GLU A 936 81.68 21.08 37.46
CA GLU A 936 82.04 21.34 38.88
C GLU A 936 80.87 21.82 39.77
N HIS A 937 80.97 21.45 41.06
CA HIS A 937 80.22 21.95 42.23
C HIS A 937 78.70 21.66 42.38
N ASN A 938 78.39 20.81 43.36
CA ASN A 938 77.30 20.89 44.36
C ASN A 938 75.81 20.84 43.89
N THR A 939 74.84 20.34 44.68
CA THR A 939 74.88 19.81 46.06
C THR A 939 73.92 18.63 46.22
N GLU A 940 74.17 17.93 47.33
CA GLU A 940 73.44 16.93 48.11
C GLU A 940 71.92 17.11 48.32
N ASP A 941 71.34 16.03 48.87
CA ASP A 941 70.08 15.87 49.61
C ASP A 941 68.72 15.59 48.93
N GLU A 942 67.89 14.90 49.74
CA GLU A 942 66.52 14.36 49.58
C GLU A 942 66.29 13.29 48.46
N ILE A 943 66.03 11.98 48.70
CA ILE A 943 65.35 11.14 49.73
C ILE A 943 64.00 10.57 49.22
N ASP A 944 63.84 9.25 49.40
CA ASP A 944 62.64 8.40 49.38
C ASP A 944 61.45 8.73 48.46
N GLN A 945 61.32 7.95 47.38
CA GLN A 945 60.24 6.93 47.31
C GLN A 945 60.49 5.87 46.22
N LEU A 946 60.53 4.59 46.62
CA LEU A 946 60.61 3.42 45.75
C LEU A 946 59.53 2.42 46.15
N GLU A 947 58.36 2.47 45.51
CA GLU A 947 57.33 1.46 45.73
C GLU A 947 56.47 1.22 44.47
N GLU A 948 56.27 -0.06 44.15
CA GLU A 948 55.22 -0.72 43.35
C GLU A 948 54.81 -0.14 41.95
N GLU A 949 54.38 -0.93 40.96
CA GLU A 949 53.68 -2.23 41.01
C GLU A 949 54.30 -3.33 40.13
N ARG A 950 53.98 -4.59 40.46
CA ARG A 950 54.06 -5.74 39.53
C ARG A 950 52.78 -6.59 39.62
N PRO A 951 51.98 -6.73 38.55
CA PRO A 951 50.86 -7.66 38.54
C PRO A 951 51.34 -9.14 38.56
N PRO A 952 50.58 -10.07 39.20
CA PRO A 952 51.15 -11.32 39.70
C PRO A 952 51.06 -12.53 38.75
N ARG A 953 51.96 -13.50 38.97
CA ARG A 953 51.85 -14.86 38.42
C ARG A 953 50.78 -15.65 39.17
N LYS A 954 49.75 -16.17 38.49
CA LYS A 954 48.88 -17.22 39.04
C LYS A 954 49.39 -18.61 38.65
N LEU A 955 49.83 -19.37 39.65
CA LEU A 955 50.00 -20.82 39.57
C LEU A 955 48.63 -21.50 39.74
N ALA A 956 48.32 -22.46 38.87
CA ALA A 956 47.19 -23.38 39.03
C ALA A 956 47.73 -24.80 39.28
N LYS A 957 47.06 -25.58 40.13
CA LYS A 957 47.53 -26.89 40.61
C LYS A 957 47.38 -28.00 39.57
N ILE A 958 48.27 -28.99 39.67
CA ILE A 958 48.13 -30.32 39.07
C ILE A 958 47.43 -31.24 40.08
N ALA A 959 46.48 -32.05 39.61
CA ALA A 959 46.11 -33.35 40.19
C ALA A 959 45.34 -34.19 39.14
N ASP A 960 45.89 -35.36 38.84
CA ASP A 960 45.32 -36.68 38.47
C ASP A 960 43.89 -36.82 37.88
N GLY A 961 43.60 -37.80 37.01
CA GLY A 961 44.48 -38.82 36.41
C GLY A 961 43.86 -40.22 36.30
N ALA A 962 43.07 -40.50 35.26
CA ALA A 962 42.64 -41.86 34.87
C ALA A 962 42.25 -41.95 33.37
N SER A 963 42.41 -43.13 32.76
CA SER A 963 42.02 -43.46 31.36
C SER A 963 41.63 -44.95 31.31
N PRO A 964 40.76 -45.42 30.39
CA PRO A 964 41.31 -46.00 29.13
C PRO A 964 40.38 -46.03 27.87
N ARG A 965 41.00 -46.09 26.67
CA ARG A 965 40.79 -47.01 25.49
C ARG A 965 39.35 -47.34 24.98
N LEU A 966 39.07 -47.64 23.69
CA LEU A 966 39.81 -47.70 22.40
C LEU A 966 38.84 -47.86 21.18
N ASN A 967 39.39 -47.90 19.95
CA ASN A 967 38.80 -48.28 18.64
C ASN A 967 37.91 -47.23 17.91
N GLY A 968 37.98 -47.07 16.58
CA GLY A 968 38.83 -47.76 15.59
C GLY A 968 38.89 -47.11 14.18
N SER A 969 39.89 -47.54 13.40
CA SER A 969 40.27 -47.18 12.01
C SER A 969 39.33 -47.82 10.93
N PRO A 970 39.38 -47.54 9.59
CA PRO A 970 40.64 -47.41 8.80
C PRO A 970 40.73 -46.67 7.43
N THR A 971 41.99 -46.38 7.06
CA THR A 971 42.63 -46.43 5.72
C THR A 971 42.31 -45.45 4.58
N VAL A 972 43.38 -45.12 3.84
CA VAL A 972 43.44 -44.35 2.58
C VAL A 972 43.96 -45.24 1.46
N THR A 973 43.47 -45.09 0.22
CA THR A 973 44.12 -45.62 -1.00
C THR A 973 44.06 -44.64 -2.17
N THR A 974 45.09 -44.67 -3.02
CA THR A 974 45.21 -43.89 -4.27
C THR A 974 45.59 -44.81 -5.43
N PRO A 975 45.19 -44.51 -6.68
CA PRO A 975 45.94 -45.01 -7.84
C PRO A 975 46.24 -43.96 -8.94
N LYS A 976 47.54 -43.79 -9.18
CA LYS A 976 48.28 -43.62 -10.45
C LYS A 976 47.57 -43.07 -11.72
N ARG A 977 48.23 -42.08 -12.34
CA ARG A 977 48.15 -41.75 -13.78
C ARG A 977 48.47 -42.97 -14.68
N ARG A 978 47.90 -42.97 -15.90
CA ARG A 978 48.49 -43.57 -17.11
C ARG A 978 48.24 -42.62 -18.30
N ALA A 979 49.07 -42.66 -19.34
CA ALA A 979 48.98 -41.75 -20.50
C ALA A 979 49.27 -42.51 -21.80
N THR A 980 48.66 -42.08 -22.91
CA THR A 980 48.85 -42.63 -24.26
C THR A 980 48.70 -41.55 -25.35
N ARG A 981 49.76 -41.46 -26.18
CA ARG A 981 49.86 -41.00 -27.58
C ARG A 981 49.01 -41.89 -28.54
N ASP A 982 48.82 -41.69 -29.85
CA ASP A 982 49.04 -40.65 -30.90
C ASP A 982 48.31 -41.19 -32.18
N VAL A 983 47.97 -40.50 -33.30
CA VAL A 983 47.80 -39.08 -33.74
C VAL A 983 47.18 -39.10 -35.18
N PHE A 984 47.26 -38.02 -35.99
CA PHE A 984 46.94 -37.85 -37.43
C PHE A 984 45.48 -37.55 -37.92
N THR A 985 45.23 -36.25 -38.17
CA THR A 985 44.80 -35.49 -39.39
C THR A 985 44.51 -36.22 -40.74
N PRO A 986 44.01 -35.60 -41.87
CA PRO A 986 44.05 -34.15 -42.29
C PRO A 986 42.87 -33.54 -43.13
N VAL A 987 43.02 -32.24 -43.53
CA VAL A 987 42.53 -31.59 -44.80
C VAL A 987 41.00 -31.29 -44.94
N GLN A 988 40.47 -30.22 -45.58
CA GLN A 988 40.95 -29.23 -46.60
C GLN A 988 40.32 -27.81 -46.45
N GLN A 989 40.92 -26.80 -47.13
CA GLN A 989 40.44 -25.53 -47.75
C GLN A 989 38.99 -24.98 -47.51
N SER A 990 38.67 -23.68 -47.65
CA SER A 990 39.41 -22.41 -47.91
C SER A 990 38.48 -21.19 -47.67
N GLY A 991 39.00 -19.96 -47.58
CA GLY A 991 38.15 -18.74 -47.64
C GLY A 991 38.66 -17.49 -46.91
N SER A 992 38.94 -16.44 -47.67
CA SER A 992 39.12 -15.04 -47.24
C SER A 992 38.46 -14.16 -48.34
N PRO A 993 38.09 -12.86 -48.17
CA PRO A 993 38.85 -11.86 -47.40
C PRO A 993 38.08 -10.66 -46.75
N ARG A 994 38.85 -9.75 -46.12
CA ARG A 994 38.70 -8.27 -46.05
C ARG A 994 37.47 -7.60 -45.39
N ASN A 995 37.70 -6.96 -44.23
CA ASN A 995 37.79 -5.48 -43.99
C ASN A 995 37.83 -5.24 -42.44
N ARG A 996 38.73 -4.46 -41.82
CA ARG A 996 38.88 -2.97 -41.76
C ARG A 996 37.54 -2.26 -41.48
N VAL A 997 37.39 -1.35 -40.52
CA VAL A 997 38.30 -0.28 -40.04
C VAL A 997 38.44 -0.25 -38.49
N SER A 998 39.32 0.61 -37.98
CA SER A 998 39.80 0.77 -36.60
C SER A 998 39.08 1.83 -35.74
N SER A 999 39.15 1.67 -34.41
CA SER A 999 39.42 2.80 -33.50
C SER A 999 40.15 2.33 -32.24
N THR A 1000 41.07 3.16 -31.73
CA THR A 1000 41.95 2.89 -30.58
C THR A 1000 41.55 3.72 -29.36
N PRO A 1001 41.71 3.20 -28.13
CA PRO A 1001 41.82 4.01 -26.92
C PRO A 1001 43.27 4.07 -26.42
N THR A 1002 43.96 5.19 -26.63
CA THR A 1002 45.17 5.55 -25.86
C THR A 1002 44.75 6.29 -24.60
N GLY A 1003 44.97 5.71 -23.42
CA GLY A 1003 44.62 6.35 -22.14
C GLY A 1003 45.74 7.23 -21.58
N ARG A 1004 45.42 7.97 -20.51
CA ARG A 1004 46.40 8.49 -19.56
C ARG A 1004 45.82 8.65 -18.16
N ASN A 1005 46.72 8.48 -17.19
CA ASN A 1005 46.64 8.77 -15.75
C ASN A 1005 46.18 10.23 -15.49
N GLU A 1006 45.77 10.71 -14.31
CA GLU A 1006 45.70 10.24 -12.90
C GLU A 1006 44.80 11.28 -12.14
N PRO A 1007 44.68 11.34 -10.79
CA PRO A 1007 44.94 10.36 -9.74
C PRO A 1007 43.70 10.08 -8.84
N ARG A 1008 43.90 9.35 -7.74
CA ARG A 1008 42.96 9.31 -6.60
C ARG A 1008 43.48 10.17 -5.46
N SER A 1009 42.65 11.04 -4.91
CA SER A 1009 42.76 11.51 -3.52
C SER A 1009 41.85 10.68 -2.61
N ALA A 1010 42.17 10.61 -1.32
CA ALA A 1010 41.38 9.92 -0.31
C ALA A 1010 41.47 10.67 1.02
N ILE A 1011 40.34 10.91 1.66
CA ILE A 1011 40.24 11.51 3.01
C ILE A 1011 39.31 10.62 3.85
N SER A 1012 39.61 10.51 5.14
CA SER A 1012 38.87 9.67 6.10
C SER A 1012 37.61 10.38 6.62
N PRO A 1013 36.62 9.64 7.16
CA PRO A 1013 35.47 10.25 7.82
C PRO A 1013 35.84 10.94 9.13
N ALA A 1014 35.04 11.95 9.48
CA ALA A 1014 34.86 12.50 10.83
C ALA A 1014 33.36 12.44 11.15
#